data_AF-A0A1I0DPI2-F1
#
_entry.id   AF-A0A1I0DPI2-F1
#
_cell.length_a   1.000
_cell.length_b   1.000
_cell.length_c   1.000
_cell.angle_alpha   90.00
_cell.angle_beta   90.00
_cell.angle_gamma   90.00
#
_symmetry.space_group_name_H-M   'P 1'
#
loop_
_entity.id
_entity.type
_entity.pdbx_description
1 polymer ?
#
loop_
_entity_poly.entity_id
_entity_poly.type
_entity_poly.pdbx_seq_one_letter_code
_entity_poly.pdbx_strand_id
1 'polypeptide(L)'
;MFKSKARDFVCMATIVLLSGCGGGSDSPQQEVEPTPTVSPDTLAPVIILNGDEYIEITQGDVFEDPGATVSDNRDTNVTLVVSGSVDTDVVGQYQLTYSAEDSAGNKTEKVRTVEVMAAPEPEPEPEPEPEIVNVIVQAQDYINYSDSDAGNNGGQYRNDDVDIEATTDTNGEYNVGWTVRDEWLEYSLETSKASYQVSARVASLVGGGQFRLSINGKQITSEILPNTGAWQTYQTVQVGAFALEEGTHTLRLTVITGDFNLNWLAFDVVADQDADGVADTNDSCPDTQAGADVNDIGCPDSDGDGVDDSVDICPDTPADDIVDAEGCTVVQPQDEVAAQNNILVGGEDTSKPGYSLYVFDNDLGQSGSTCTGACQQNWPPLLLVDDAPSGVSQLNTITRSDGSKQVTYDGRPLYFYIGDDNPGDTNGNSGPWHIVELGLVGDFVALFNSATKLAPVASFMREDGVAVTRLADRGRDRHAKDITFQDHYDHFLAHYWEYRTARIQLEDYTPLGQSLIRVTWITEAELGAREFRVWYNGLTATGQFNFNPQKEEEKVNPAETGTVYVGRGTWDENFVKVSEEGHQFKYTLDIVDEWQSNGPIIPLTTGRRMEFEASQFLLAPPAGTRLNYYGTTFLYLTGQPGVHPFEWDRNEYDDSYPIPEKGLSGGGTTLGYNYSEEPAGRFMGMATNMSAENAQPWVEGRRVHHTDFETGEHDERLDNIIWTEQIDKAGPHYINQACANCHIRNGRALVADVGGSLDKWVFKIGDENGEPDPLKGRVLQPEIADGVSGVPSEGDVTLGAWTELENGLRSPNYVFTGGTPVKFSARIAPQLVGLGLLEAITETDILAWEDADDSDNDGISGRVSQVADPVTGDKRVGRFGYKASTASLLHQVAAAFNTDIGVMTSVMPTPDCGENQVGCGTAGAELDDENLNKLVKYVALLGVPARRNYDDVAGENLFNQIGCNDCHRASFTTSPYHPLAELRSQTIYPYTDMLLHDMGEGLADNLADGSASGAEWRTAPLWGLGHAVDVMVRDDKANDSVSLAQSASDINRVGFLHDGRARTIEEAILWHGGEGLASKQAYEALNDSEKASVLAFLNSL
;
A
#
# COMPACT_ATOMS: atom_id res chain seq x y z
N MET A 1 -26.64 -11.60 59.84
CA MET A 1 -26.77 -10.14 60.01
C MET A 1 -27.64 -9.61 58.88
N PHE A 2 -28.58 -8.74 59.22
CA PHE A 2 -29.77 -8.33 58.45
C PHE A 2 -29.46 -7.22 57.42
N LYS A 3 -29.98 -7.36 56.17
CA LYS A 3 -31.07 -6.58 55.51
C LYS A 3 -30.87 -5.08 55.19
N SER A 4 -31.00 -4.79 53.89
CA SER A 4 -31.99 -3.90 53.22
C SER A 4 -31.95 -2.37 53.38
N LYS A 5 -32.20 -1.71 52.23
CA LYS A 5 -33.23 -0.70 51.90
C LYS A 5 -32.71 0.64 51.35
N ALA A 6 -33.34 0.99 50.23
CA ALA A 6 -33.47 2.32 49.65
C ALA A 6 -34.10 3.35 50.60
N ARG A 7 -33.70 4.62 50.42
CA ARG A 7 -34.54 5.81 50.18
C ARG A 7 -33.76 7.08 50.56
N ASP A 8 -33.53 7.93 49.56
CA ASP A 8 -34.16 9.24 49.43
C ASP A 8 -34.33 10.17 50.64
N PHE A 9 -34.02 11.44 50.33
CA PHE A 9 -34.63 12.71 50.78
C PHE A 9 -33.88 13.59 51.81
N VAL A 10 -33.49 14.78 51.30
CA VAL A 10 -33.85 16.14 51.79
C VAL A 10 -33.05 16.71 52.99
N CYS A 11 -32.42 17.87 52.83
CA CYS A 11 -33.10 19.16 53.04
C CYS A 11 -32.25 20.39 52.69
N MET A 12 -32.93 21.34 52.06
CA MET A 12 -32.54 22.69 51.68
C MET A 12 -32.71 23.68 52.86
N ALA A 13 -31.87 24.73 52.85
CA ALA A 13 -32.18 26.15 53.10
C ALA A 13 -32.60 26.71 54.49
N THR A 14 -32.07 27.92 54.78
CA THR A 14 -32.59 28.98 55.67
C THR A 14 -31.92 30.28 55.18
N ILE A 15 -32.49 31.31 54.53
CA ILE A 15 -33.75 32.11 54.54
C ILE A 15 -34.02 32.85 55.86
N VAL A 16 -33.97 34.20 55.84
CA VAL A 16 -34.97 35.17 56.38
C VAL A 16 -34.71 36.52 55.66
N LEU A 17 -35.67 37.21 55.02
CA LEU A 17 -36.79 38.04 55.52
C LEU A 17 -37.73 38.34 54.30
N LEU A 18 -39.06 38.48 54.35
CA LEU A 18 -40.02 38.72 55.44
C LEU A 18 -41.47 38.49 54.96
N SER A 19 -42.33 38.04 55.89
CA SER A 19 -43.81 38.24 56.02
C SER A 19 -44.73 37.65 54.94
N GLY A 20 -45.79 36.90 55.24
CA GLY A 20 -46.39 36.45 56.50
C GLY A 20 -47.84 35.96 56.28
N CYS A 21 -48.20 34.85 56.97
CA CYS A 21 -49.55 34.35 57.35
C CYS A 21 -50.58 34.04 56.23
N GLY A 22 -51.26 32.89 56.17
CA GLY A 22 -51.35 31.68 57.01
C GLY A 22 -52.54 30.79 56.57
N GLY A 23 -52.42 29.46 56.79
CA GLY A 23 -53.45 28.39 57.00
C GLY A 23 -54.78 28.37 56.21
N GLY A 24 -55.35 27.25 55.75
CA GLY A 24 -55.16 25.83 56.03
C GLY A 24 -56.46 25.06 55.69
N SER A 25 -56.28 23.79 55.28
CA SER A 25 -57.17 22.61 55.36
C SER A 25 -58.57 22.56 54.71
N ASP A 26 -58.73 21.44 53.97
CA ASP A 26 -59.85 20.51 53.82
C ASP A 26 -61.07 20.81 52.91
N SER A 27 -61.28 19.84 52.02
CA SER A 27 -62.37 19.59 51.06
C SER A 27 -63.75 19.40 51.75
N PRO A 28 -64.87 19.13 51.04
CA PRO A 28 -65.24 19.25 49.62
C PRO A 28 -66.58 20.04 49.42
N GLN A 29 -66.95 20.45 48.19
CA GLN A 29 -68.34 20.43 47.67
C GLN A 29 -68.49 21.09 46.28
N GLN A 30 -69.56 20.67 45.60
CA GLN A 30 -69.92 20.81 44.19
C GLN A 30 -70.68 22.12 43.89
N GLU A 31 -70.45 22.65 42.68
CA GLU A 31 -71.26 23.56 41.85
C GLU A 31 -71.69 24.96 42.36
N VAL A 32 -71.06 26.00 41.77
CA VAL A 32 -71.75 27.18 41.20
C VAL A 32 -70.95 27.61 39.94
N GLU A 33 -71.61 27.78 38.79
CA GLU A 33 -70.99 28.28 37.55
C GLU A 33 -70.46 29.72 37.71
N PRO A 34 -69.24 30.04 37.22
CA PRO A 34 -68.81 31.40 36.96
C PRO A 34 -68.92 31.74 35.46
N THR A 35 -69.44 32.94 35.21
CA THR A 35 -69.50 33.62 33.91
C THR A 35 -68.11 33.69 33.26
N PRO A 36 -67.96 33.43 31.94
CA PRO A 36 -66.66 33.34 31.30
C PRO A 36 -65.97 34.71 31.25
N THR A 37 -64.83 34.82 31.93
CA THR A 37 -63.84 35.89 31.70
C THR A 37 -63.13 35.59 30.38
N VAL A 38 -63.33 36.46 29.39
CA VAL A 38 -62.65 36.39 28.09
C VAL A 38 -61.14 36.58 28.31
N SER A 39 -60.34 35.57 27.94
CA SER A 39 -58.88 35.65 27.94
C SER A 39 -58.44 36.83 27.07
N PRO A 40 -57.45 37.67 27.46
CA PRO A 40 -56.91 38.68 26.56
C PRO A 40 -56.31 38.01 25.31
N ASP A 41 -56.31 38.74 24.19
CA ASP A 41 -55.64 38.31 22.97
C ASP A 41 -54.16 38.67 23.02
N THR A 42 -53.30 37.76 22.60
CA THR A 42 -51.84 37.88 22.73
C THR A 42 -51.10 37.41 21.48
N LEU A 43 -51.81 37.05 20.42
CA LEU A 43 -51.21 36.59 19.17
C LEU A 43 -51.30 37.71 18.15
N ALA A 44 -50.21 37.92 17.41
CA ALA A 44 -50.17 38.93 16.35
C ALA A 44 -50.83 38.41 15.06
N PRO A 45 -51.33 39.32 14.19
CA PRO A 45 -51.84 38.95 12.87
C PRO A 45 -50.82 38.21 12.03
N VAL A 46 -51.27 37.34 11.14
CA VAL A 46 -50.41 36.62 10.19
C VAL A 46 -50.50 37.27 8.82
N ILE A 47 -49.36 37.70 8.27
CA ILE A 47 -49.23 38.25 6.92
C ILE A 47 -48.65 37.19 5.99
N ILE A 48 -49.27 37.00 4.83
CA ILE A 48 -48.81 36.10 3.76
C ILE A 48 -48.65 36.90 2.48
N LEU A 49 -47.43 37.00 1.94
CA LEU A 49 -47.17 37.65 0.65
C LEU A 49 -47.86 36.88 -0.48
N ASN A 50 -48.52 37.58 -1.39
CA ASN A 50 -49.05 36.96 -2.60
C ASN A 50 -47.93 37.00 -3.65
N GLY A 51 -47.51 35.88 -4.22
CA GLY A 51 -46.32 35.85 -5.08
C GLY A 51 -45.01 35.93 -4.30
N ASP A 52 -43.90 36.03 -5.02
CA ASP A 52 -42.57 35.77 -4.46
C ASP A 52 -42.10 36.84 -3.48
N GLU A 53 -41.27 36.45 -2.51
CA GLU A 53 -40.68 37.34 -1.51
C GLU A 53 -39.51 38.14 -2.08
N TYR A 54 -38.93 37.67 -3.18
CA TYR A 54 -37.89 38.30 -4.00
C TYR A 54 -38.38 38.42 -5.45
N ILE A 55 -38.24 39.57 -6.09
CA ILE A 55 -38.66 39.80 -7.48
C ILE A 55 -37.57 40.58 -8.22
N GLU A 56 -37.13 40.08 -9.37
CA GLU A 56 -36.19 40.78 -10.25
C GLU A 56 -36.91 41.40 -11.44
N ILE A 57 -36.48 42.61 -11.82
CA ILE A 57 -36.97 43.32 -13.01
C ILE A 57 -35.82 44.10 -13.66
N THR A 58 -35.93 44.39 -14.96
CA THR A 58 -34.92 45.18 -15.67
C THR A 58 -35.22 46.68 -15.55
N GLN A 59 -34.19 47.52 -15.58
CA GLN A 59 -34.31 48.97 -15.47
C GLN A 59 -35.25 49.53 -16.54
N GLY A 60 -36.27 50.26 -16.10
CA GLY A 60 -37.32 50.82 -16.94
C GLY A 60 -38.54 49.91 -17.11
N ASP A 61 -38.53 48.68 -16.60
CA ASP A 61 -39.71 47.81 -16.59
C ASP A 61 -40.79 48.31 -15.63
N VAL A 62 -42.03 47.91 -15.88
CA VAL A 62 -43.17 48.25 -15.02
C VAL A 62 -43.29 47.21 -13.90
N PHE A 63 -43.07 47.65 -12.65
CA PHE A 63 -43.32 46.83 -11.46
C PHE A 63 -44.71 47.10 -10.88
N GLU A 64 -45.54 46.06 -10.80
CA GLU A 64 -46.81 46.08 -10.04
C GLU A 64 -46.69 45.15 -8.83
N ASP A 65 -46.84 45.71 -7.61
CA ASP A 65 -46.77 44.92 -6.38
C ASP A 65 -47.90 43.88 -6.30
N PRO A 66 -47.60 42.57 -6.27
CA PRO A 66 -48.63 41.54 -6.12
C PRO A 66 -49.36 41.56 -4.76
N GLY A 67 -48.84 42.31 -3.78
CA GLY A 67 -49.45 42.56 -2.47
C GLY A 67 -49.32 41.41 -1.48
N ALA A 68 -50.10 41.46 -0.39
CA ALA A 68 -50.15 40.43 0.64
C ALA A 68 -51.57 40.30 1.23
N THR A 69 -51.83 39.19 1.94
CA THR A 69 -53.05 38.97 2.72
C THR A 69 -52.75 38.94 4.21
N VAL A 70 -53.72 39.34 5.03
CA VAL A 70 -53.60 39.32 6.50
C VAL A 70 -54.80 38.62 7.12
N SER A 71 -54.55 37.80 8.14
CA SER A 71 -55.59 37.15 8.95
C SER A 71 -55.19 37.13 10.42
N ASP A 72 -56.18 37.10 11.31
CA ASP A 72 -55.96 37.06 12.75
C ASP A 72 -56.89 36.04 13.42
N ASN A 73 -56.46 35.50 14.56
CA ASN A 73 -57.19 34.45 15.27
C ASN A 73 -58.45 34.95 16.00
N ARG A 74 -58.59 36.26 16.26
CA ARG A 74 -59.81 36.82 16.89
C ARG A 74 -60.37 38.07 16.20
N ASP A 75 -59.54 38.85 15.53
CA ASP A 75 -59.98 40.06 14.83
C ASP A 75 -60.32 39.77 13.36
N THR A 76 -61.59 39.96 12.99
CA THR A 76 -62.05 39.69 11.62
C THR A 76 -61.75 40.82 10.63
N ASN A 77 -61.24 41.96 11.10
CA ASN A 77 -61.02 43.19 10.31
C ASN A 77 -59.64 43.82 10.56
N VAL A 78 -58.56 43.03 10.46
CA VAL A 78 -57.18 43.56 10.52
C VAL A 78 -56.82 44.23 9.19
N THR A 79 -56.23 45.42 9.26
CA THR A 79 -55.85 46.20 8.07
C THR A 79 -54.37 46.02 7.77
N LEU A 80 -54.05 45.63 6.54
CA LEU A 80 -52.69 45.56 6.04
C LEU A 80 -52.22 46.94 5.57
N VAL A 81 -51.03 47.36 5.98
CA VAL A 81 -50.39 48.62 5.58
C VAL A 81 -49.07 48.30 4.90
N VAL A 82 -48.90 48.78 3.65
CA VAL A 82 -47.66 48.62 2.89
C VAL A 82 -46.88 49.93 2.91
N SER A 83 -45.58 49.86 3.19
CA SER A 83 -44.66 50.99 3.18
C SER A 83 -43.38 50.63 2.43
N GLY A 84 -42.86 51.58 1.65
CA GLY A 84 -41.76 51.36 0.71
C GLY A 84 -42.20 51.70 -0.71
N SER A 85 -41.26 51.86 -1.61
CA SER A 85 -41.50 52.10 -3.03
C SER A 85 -40.30 51.57 -3.82
N VAL A 86 -40.59 50.98 -4.98
CA VAL A 86 -39.56 50.53 -5.93
C VAL A 86 -39.43 51.59 -7.02
N ASP A 87 -38.22 52.07 -7.26
CA ASP A 87 -37.91 52.99 -8.37
C ASP A 87 -37.28 52.18 -9.51
N THR A 88 -38.10 51.79 -10.48
CA THR A 88 -37.67 50.89 -11.56
C THR A 88 -36.75 51.57 -12.57
N ASP A 89 -36.59 52.89 -12.51
CA ASP A 89 -35.66 53.64 -13.36
C ASP A 89 -34.23 53.65 -12.80
N VAL A 90 -34.02 53.14 -11.59
CA VAL A 90 -32.71 53.17 -10.91
C VAL A 90 -32.33 51.76 -10.48
N VAL A 91 -31.23 51.26 -11.03
CA VAL A 91 -30.66 49.95 -10.69
C VAL A 91 -30.36 49.87 -9.19
N GLY A 92 -30.77 48.77 -8.56
CA GLY A 92 -30.55 48.52 -7.13
C GLY A 92 -31.70 47.77 -6.47
N GLN A 93 -31.52 47.42 -5.19
CA GLN A 93 -32.52 46.71 -4.39
C GLN A 93 -33.44 47.65 -3.62
N TYR A 94 -34.73 47.36 -3.68
CA TYR A 94 -35.80 48.08 -3.02
C TYR A 94 -36.60 47.15 -2.11
N GLN A 95 -37.09 47.65 -0.98
CA GLN A 95 -37.87 46.86 -0.03
C GLN A 95 -39.27 47.42 0.16
N LEU A 96 -40.27 46.54 0.07
CA LEU A 96 -41.65 46.79 0.44
C LEU A 96 -41.96 46.07 1.75
N THR A 97 -42.31 46.82 2.79
CA THR A 97 -42.67 46.29 4.10
C THR A 97 -44.19 46.28 4.28
N TYR A 98 -44.74 45.11 4.59
CA TYR A 98 -46.14 44.87 4.89
C TYR A 98 -46.29 44.74 6.39
N SER A 99 -47.12 45.58 7.00
CA SER A 99 -47.36 45.62 8.44
C SER A 99 -48.84 45.49 8.76
N ALA A 100 -49.15 44.83 9.88
CA ALA A 100 -50.51 44.68 10.37
C ALA A 100 -50.53 44.72 11.90
N GLU A 101 -51.55 45.38 12.46
CA GLU A 101 -51.76 45.52 13.90
C GLU A 101 -53.21 45.16 14.25
N ASP A 102 -53.39 44.31 15.26
CA ASP A 102 -54.71 43.91 15.76
C ASP A 102 -55.28 44.92 16.77
N SER A 103 -56.51 44.69 17.25
CA SER A 103 -57.17 45.57 18.21
C SER A 103 -56.61 45.47 19.64
N ALA A 104 -55.82 44.42 19.92
CA ALA A 104 -55.11 44.22 21.17
C ALA A 104 -53.71 44.88 21.18
N GLY A 105 -53.24 45.37 20.02
CA GLY A 105 -51.96 46.05 19.83
C GLY A 105 -50.80 45.11 19.43
N ASN A 106 -51.08 43.86 19.08
CA ASN A 106 -50.07 42.93 18.58
C ASN A 106 -49.78 43.23 17.09
N LYS A 107 -48.50 43.15 16.70
CA LYS A 107 -48.01 43.59 15.38
C LYS A 107 -47.20 42.51 14.67
N THR A 108 -47.33 42.47 13.35
CA THR A 108 -46.50 41.64 12.46
C THR A 108 -46.03 42.46 11.28
N GLU A 109 -44.80 42.23 10.84
CA GLU A 109 -44.22 42.81 9.63
C GLU A 109 -43.62 41.71 8.75
N LYS A 110 -43.71 41.87 7.43
CA LYS A 110 -43.05 41.03 6.43
C LYS A 110 -42.50 41.91 5.30
N VAL A 111 -41.35 41.58 4.73
CA VAL A 111 -40.68 42.38 3.71
C VAL A 111 -40.61 41.61 2.39
N ARG A 112 -40.86 42.30 1.28
CA ARG A 112 -40.56 41.85 -0.09
C ARG A 112 -39.39 42.68 -0.62
N THR A 113 -38.41 42.02 -1.21
CA THR A 113 -37.29 42.69 -1.90
C THR A 113 -37.54 42.65 -3.40
N VAL A 114 -37.27 43.77 -4.07
CA VAL A 114 -37.36 43.90 -5.52
C VAL A 114 -36.05 44.45 -6.03
N GLU A 115 -35.37 43.70 -6.89
CA GLU A 115 -34.11 44.11 -7.50
C GLU A 115 -34.34 44.61 -8.92
N VAL A 116 -33.86 45.82 -9.18
CA VAL A 116 -33.87 46.45 -10.51
C VAL A 116 -32.49 46.29 -11.10
N MET A 117 -32.37 45.51 -12.18
CA MET A 117 -31.10 45.21 -12.86
C MET A 117 -30.88 46.15 -14.05
N ALA A 118 -29.64 46.40 -14.49
CA ALA A 118 -29.37 47.32 -15.59
C ALA A 118 -29.93 46.82 -16.94
N ALA A 119 -30.47 47.73 -17.76
CA ALA A 119 -30.90 47.38 -19.11
C ALA A 119 -29.68 47.24 -20.05
N PRO A 120 -29.57 46.18 -20.87
CA PRO A 120 -28.45 46.01 -21.80
C PRO A 120 -28.45 47.08 -22.91
N GLU A 121 -27.28 47.63 -23.26
CA GLU A 121 -27.13 48.69 -24.28
C GLU A 121 -27.39 48.19 -25.72
N PRO A 122 -27.98 49.01 -26.61
CA PRO A 122 -28.26 48.61 -27.99
C PRO A 122 -27.06 48.84 -28.94
N GLU A 123 -26.75 47.85 -29.78
CA GLU A 123 -25.67 47.84 -30.78
C GLU A 123 -25.92 48.73 -32.04
N PRO A 124 -24.83 49.17 -32.74
CA PRO A 124 -24.89 49.87 -34.04
C PRO A 124 -24.93 48.91 -35.26
N GLU A 125 -25.45 49.38 -36.40
CA GLU A 125 -25.61 48.63 -37.68
C GLU A 125 -24.29 48.00 -38.23
N PRO A 126 -24.36 46.86 -38.95
CA PRO A 126 -23.22 45.99 -39.19
C PRO A 126 -22.29 46.45 -40.33
N GLU A 127 -20.98 46.41 -40.04
CA GLU A 127 -19.90 46.28 -41.02
C GLU A 127 -19.84 44.83 -41.57
N PRO A 128 -19.24 44.59 -42.76
CA PRO A 128 -19.22 43.25 -43.37
C PRO A 128 -18.43 42.25 -42.52
N GLU A 129 -19.00 41.05 -42.34
CA GLU A 129 -18.40 39.94 -41.59
C GLU A 129 -16.94 39.65 -42.00
N PRO A 130 -16.03 39.38 -41.04
CA PRO A 130 -14.68 38.93 -41.34
C PRO A 130 -14.72 37.51 -41.96
N GLU A 131 -14.01 37.32 -43.08
CA GLU A 131 -13.82 35.97 -43.66
C GLU A 131 -13.05 35.09 -42.66
N ILE A 132 -13.67 34.00 -42.23
CA ILE A 132 -13.02 32.95 -41.45
C ILE A 132 -12.01 32.22 -42.36
N VAL A 133 -10.72 32.20 -41.99
CA VAL A 133 -9.63 31.69 -42.84
C VAL A 133 -8.96 30.47 -42.20
N ASN A 134 -8.87 29.36 -42.93
CA ASN A 134 -8.00 28.24 -42.55
C ASN A 134 -6.54 28.68 -42.62
N VAL A 135 -5.75 28.35 -41.60
CA VAL A 135 -4.36 28.81 -41.49
C VAL A 135 -3.40 27.67 -41.79
N ILE A 136 -2.43 27.88 -42.69
CA ILE A 136 -1.33 26.94 -42.91
C ILE A 136 -0.02 27.63 -42.50
N VAL A 137 0.63 27.07 -41.49
CA VAL A 137 1.95 27.48 -41.02
C VAL A 137 2.99 26.57 -41.67
N GLN A 138 3.81 27.14 -42.56
CA GLN A 138 4.90 26.39 -43.18
C GLN A 138 6.04 26.19 -42.18
N ALA A 139 6.69 25.02 -42.19
CA ALA A 139 7.70 24.67 -41.20
C ALA A 139 8.87 25.66 -41.19
N GLN A 140 9.24 26.21 -42.35
CA GLN A 140 10.34 27.17 -42.51
C GLN A 140 10.00 28.62 -42.10
N ASP A 141 8.74 28.94 -41.79
CA ASP A 141 8.28 30.31 -41.52
C ASP A 141 8.30 30.65 -40.00
N TYR A 142 9.17 30.00 -39.24
CA TYR A 142 9.34 30.26 -37.81
C TYR A 142 9.89 31.67 -37.55
N ILE A 143 9.50 32.24 -36.40
CA ILE A 143 9.94 33.57 -35.93
C ILE A 143 11.04 33.48 -34.87
N ASN A 144 11.16 32.32 -34.20
CA ASN A 144 12.18 32.05 -33.19
C ASN A 144 12.45 30.53 -33.13
N TYR A 145 13.63 30.13 -32.67
CA TYR A 145 14.04 28.72 -32.66
C TYR A 145 15.11 28.41 -31.61
N SER A 146 15.26 27.13 -31.28
CA SER A 146 16.45 26.56 -30.65
C SER A 146 16.88 25.34 -31.42
N ASP A 147 18.14 25.36 -31.83
CA ASP A 147 18.79 24.28 -32.57
C ASP A 147 19.96 23.74 -31.73
N SER A 148 20.11 22.41 -31.69
CA SER A 148 21.09 21.73 -30.85
C SER A 148 22.44 21.53 -31.55
N ASP A 149 22.47 21.63 -32.88
CA ASP A 149 23.69 21.58 -33.67
C ASP A 149 23.96 22.92 -34.39
N ALA A 150 25.10 23.01 -35.06
CA ALA A 150 25.59 24.28 -35.61
C ALA A 150 25.59 24.24 -37.14
N GLY A 151 24.81 25.12 -37.73
CA GLY A 151 24.64 25.31 -39.16
C GLY A 151 23.61 24.39 -39.80
N ASN A 152 22.80 24.96 -40.69
CA ASN A 152 21.78 24.24 -41.46
C ASN A 152 22.34 23.11 -42.34
N ASN A 153 22.09 21.86 -41.94
CA ASN A 153 22.49 20.60 -42.58
C ASN A 153 21.91 20.43 -43.99
N GLY A 154 20.73 20.96 -44.26
CA GLY A 154 20.13 21.01 -45.61
C GLY A 154 20.72 22.13 -46.49
N GLY A 155 21.26 23.18 -45.87
CA GLY A 155 21.95 24.30 -46.49
C GLY A 155 21.06 25.14 -47.42
N GLN A 156 19.74 25.11 -47.24
CA GLN A 156 18.77 25.81 -48.09
C GLN A 156 17.95 26.86 -47.32
N TYR A 157 17.36 27.79 -48.08
CA TYR A 157 16.42 28.84 -47.66
C TYR A 157 17.00 29.93 -46.75
N ARG A 158 17.57 29.58 -45.60
CA ARG A 158 18.07 30.52 -44.58
C ARG A 158 19.52 30.22 -44.19
N ASN A 159 20.16 31.18 -43.52
CA ASN A 159 21.56 31.10 -43.07
C ASN A 159 21.70 30.97 -41.55
N ASP A 160 20.61 30.67 -40.85
CA ASP A 160 20.59 30.29 -39.44
C ASP A 160 20.86 28.78 -39.28
N ASP A 161 20.82 28.30 -38.03
CA ASP A 161 21.19 26.92 -37.70
C ASP A 161 20.09 25.90 -38.02
N VAL A 162 18.82 26.32 -38.13
CA VAL A 162 17.70 25.40 -38.40
C VAL A 162 17.91 24.62 -39.70
N ASP A 163 17.78 23.30 -39.59
CA ASP A 163 17.99 22.33 -40.65
C ASP A 163 16.87 22.29 -41.70
N ILE A 164 17.09 23.00 -42.81
CA ILE A 164 16.08 23.21 -43.87
C ILE A 164 16.57 22.67 -45.21
N GLU A 165 15.76 21.80 -45.83
CA GLU A 165 15.99 21.30 -47.18
C GLU A 165 14.77 21.55 -48.10
N ALA A 166 14.98 21.43 -49.41
CA ALA A 166 13.88 21.54 -50.38
C ALA A 166 12.99 20.29 -50.31
N THR A 167 11.68 20.48 -50.17
CA THR A 167 10.73 19.37 -50.09
C THR A 167 10.27 18.91 -51.48
N THR A 168 9.94 17.63 -51.60
CA THR A 168 9.29 17.08 -52.81
C THR A 168 7.76 17.04 -52.72
N ASP A 169 7.19 17.46 -51.59
CA ASP A 169 5.75 17.43 -51.35
C ASP A 169 4.99 18.48 -52.15
N THR A 170 3.71 18.22 -52.41
CA THR A 170 2.81 19.19 -53.03
C THR A 170 2.33 20.15 -51.94
N ASN A 171 2.63 21.46 -52.06
CA ASN A 171 2.18 22.57 -51.18
C ASN A 171 3.17 23.12 -50.14
N GLY A 172 4.46 22.78 -50.24
CA GLY A 172 5.55 23.45 -49.51
C GLY A 172 6.78 23.65 -50.41
N GLU A 173 7.58 24.69 -50.16
CA GLU A 173 8.85 24.90 -50.87
C GLU A 173 10.02 24.22 -50.15
N TYR A 174 9.95 24.15 -48.82
CA TYR A 174 10.99 23.61 -47.94
C TYR A 174 10.36 22.80 -46.80
N ASN A 175 11.15 21.93 -46.18
CA ASN A 175 10.79 21.26 -44.92
C ASN A 175 11.91 21.47 -43.90
N VAL A 176 11.57 21.38 -42.62
CA VAL A 176 12.55 21.24 -41.54
C VAL A 176 12.80 19.75 -41.32
N GLY A 177 14.07 19.35 -41.22
CA GLY A 177 14.49 17.96 -41.06
C GLY A 177 15.57 17.81 -39.99
N TRP A 178 16.21 16.64 -39.92
CA TRP A 178 17.30 16.34 -38.97
C TRP A 178 16.97 16.63 -37.50
N THR A 179 15.67 16.63 -37.16
CA THR A 179 15.16 16.99 -35.85
C THR A 179 15.81 16.17 -34.73
N VAL A 180 16.22 16.83 -33.65
CA VAL A 180 16.80 16.24 -32.44
C VAL A 180 15.95 16.61 -31.21
N ARG A 181 16.00 15.76 -30.18
CA ARG A 181 15.30 16.02 -28.91
C ARG A 181 15.65 17.39 -28.34
N ASP A 182 14.63 18.05 -27.79
CA ASP A 182 14.66 19.37 -27.13
C ASP A 182 14.84 20.58 -28.07
N GLU A 183 14.93 20.36 -29.38
CA GLU A 183 14.82 21.44 -30.37
C GLU A 183 13.39 21.97 -30.46
N TRP A 184 13.25 23.25 -30.80
CA TRP A 184 11.93 23.86 -30.93
C TRP A 184 11.87 24.99 -31.94
N LEU A 185 10.68 25.19 -32.49
CA LEU A 185 10.33 26.27 -33.42
C LEU A 185 9.12 27.04 -32.88
N GLU A 186 9.15 28.38 -32.97
CA GLU A 186 8.02 29.24 -32.66
C GLU A 186 7.49 29.95 -33.89
N TYR A 187 6.19 30.11 -33.96
CA TYR A 187 5.46 30.74 -35.05
C TYR A 187 4.49 31.79 -34.51
N SER A 188 4.23 32.82 -35.31
CA SER A 188 3.10 33.73 -35.10
C SER A 188 1.87 33.11 -35.78
N LEU A 189 0.84 32.79 -35.00
CA LEU A 189 -0.41 32.21 -35.49
C LEU A 189 -1.53 33.25 -35.37
N GLU A 190 -2.10 33.69 -36.48
CA GLU A 190 -3.27 34.59 -36.49
C GLU A 190 -4.54 33.78 -36.74
N THR A 191 -5.50 33.83 -35.82
CA THR A 191 -6.76 33.07 -35.87
C THR A 191 -7.97 33.98 -35.76
N SER A 192 -9.10 33.52 -36.30
CA SER A 192 -10.45 34.01 -35.98
C SER A 192 -11.04 33.16 -34.86
N LYS A 193 -12.00 33.68 -34.09
CA LYS A 193 -12.69 32.88 -33.05
C LYS A 193 -13.42 31.70 -33.70
N ALA A 194 -12.88 30.49 -33.55
CA ALA A 194 -13.43 29.28 -34.16
C ALA A 194 -12.80 28.02 -33.53
N SER A 195 -13.46 26.89 -33.76
CA SER A 195 -12.87 25.57 -33.54
C SER A 195 -12.04 25.13 -34.74
N TYR A 196 -10.79 24.76 -34.51
CA TYR A 196 -9.80 24.36 -35.52
C TYR A 196 -9.38 22.90 -35.35
N GLN A 197 -9.52 22.12 -36.42
CA GLN A 197 -8.83 20.84 -36.56
C GLN A 197 -7.39 21.08 -37.00
N VAL A 198 -6.44 20.64 -36.17
CA VAL A 198 -5.01 20.76 -36.43
C VAL A 198 -4.47 19.50 -37.05
N SER A 199 -3.71 19.66 -38.14
CA SER A 199 -3.01 18.57 -38.81
C SER A 199 -1.56 18.95 -39.12
N ALA A 200 -0.68 17.95 -39.10
CA ALA A 200 0.73 18.11 -39.42
C ALA A 200 1.10 17.28 -40.65
N ARG A 201 1.84 17.88 -41.58
CA ARG A 201 2.36 17.20 -42.77
C ARG A 201 3.79 16.77 -42.53
N VAL A 202 4.00 15.48 -42.31
CA VAL A 202 5.27 14.90 -41.84
C VAL A 202 5.76 13.77 -42.72
N ALA A 203 7.07 13.51 -42.68
CA ALA A 203 7.70 12.35 -43.30
C ALA A 203 8.73 11.73 -42.35
N SER A 204 8.78 10.40 -42.24
CA SER A 204 9.78 9.67 -41.46
C SER A 204 10.06 8.30 -42.10
N LEU A 205 11.34 7.97 -42.30
CA LEU A 205 11.72 6.65 -42.82
C LEU A 205 11.62 5.54 -41.74
N VAL A 206 11.72 5.91 -40.46
CA VAL A 206 11.77 4.96 -39.35
C VAL A 206 10.49 4.96 -38.52
N GLY A 207 9.75 6.08 -38.48
CA GLY A 207 8.61 6.29 -37.58
C GLY A 207 9.05 6.46 -36.13
N GLY A 208 8.10 6.72 -35.23
CA GLY A 208 8.35 6.84 -33.79
C GLY A 208 8.88 8.21 -33.33
N GLY A 209 9.15 9.14 -34.25
CA GLY A 209 9.42 10.54 -33.92
C GLY A 209 8.22 11.18 -33.20
N GLN A 210 8.48 12.18 -32.36
CA GLN A 210 7.46 12.79 -31.52
C GLN A 210 7.68 14.29 -31.39
N PHE A 211 6.60 15.05 -31.44
CA PHE A 211 6.60 16.47 -31.10
C PHE A 211 5.43 16.83 -30.19
N ARG A 212 5.56 17.98 -29.53
CA ARG A 212 4.54 18.60 -28.68
C ARG A 212 4.20 19.98 -29.23
N LEU A 213 2.92 20.36 -29.19
CA LEU A 213 2.48 21.72 -29.49
C LEU A 213 2.04 22.46 -28.23
N SER A 214 2.35 23.75 -28.17
CA SER A 214 1.84 24.67 -27.15
C SER A 214 1.43 26.00 -27.79
N ILE A 215 0.41 26.63 -27.24
CA ILE A 215 -0.08 27.94 -27.67
C ILE A 215 0.00 28.88 -26.45
N ASN A 216 0.69 30.01 -26.61
CA ASN A 216 0.95 30.98 -25.54
C ASN A 216 1.58 30.36 -24.28
N GLY A 217 2.40 29.32 -24.45
CA GLY A 217 3.08 28.60 -23.36
C GLY A 217 2.23 27.51 -22.67
N LYS A 218 0.93 27.42 -22.97
CA LYS A 218 0.06 26.32 -22.51
C LYS A 218 0.20 25.13 -23.46
N GLN A 219 0.55 23.96 -22.92
CA GLN A 219 0.64 22.73 -23.70
C GLN A 219 -0.75 22.29 -24.16
N ILE A 220 -0.86 21.92 -25.44
CA ILE A 220 -2.12 21.54 -26.06
C ILE A 220 -2.14 20.04 -26.43
N THR A 221 -1.02 19.44 -26.88
CA THR A 221 -0.97 18.01 -27.29
C THR A 221 0.46 17.47 -27.52
N SER A 222 0.60 16.14 -27.66
CA SER A 222 1.80 15.42 -28.13
C SER A 222 1.42 14.26 -29.05
N GLU A 223 2.16 14.05 -30.15
CA GLU A 223 1.82 13.04 -31.17
C GLU A 223 2.99 12.10 -31.49
N ILE A 224 2.71 10.82 -31.77
CA ILE A 224 3.70 9.82 -32.24
C ILE A 224 3.58 9.63 -33.75
N LEU A 225 4.65 9.94 -34.48
CA LEU A 225 4.61 9.98 -35.94
C LEU A 225 4.78 8.60 -36.58
N PRO A 226 4.02 8.29 -37.64
CA PRO A 226 4.11 7.02 -38.34
C PRO A 226 5.37 6.93 -39.21
N ASN A 227 5.75 5.70 -39.54
CA ASN A 227 6.72 5.46 -40.61
C ASN A 227 6.04 5.70 -41.97
N THR A 228 6.47 6.74 -42.70
CA THR A 228 5.93 7.12 -44.01
C THR A 228 6.69 6.47 -45.18
N GLY A 229 7.75 5.71 -44.89
CA GLY A 229 8.50 4.90 -45.85
C GLY A 229 9.67 5.61 -46.54
N ALA A 230 9.80 6.94 -46.44
CA ALA A 230 10.99 7.70 -46.81
C ALA A 230 10.97 9.11 -46.21
N TRP A 231 12.14 9.74 -46.08
CA TRP A 231 12.32 11.12 -45.58
C TRP A 231 11.60 12.20 -46.39
N GLN A 232 11.24 11.90 -47.63
CA GLN A 232 10.54 12.82 -48.54
C GLN A 232 9.18 12.26 -49.01
N THR A 233 8.68 11.21 -48.36
CA THR A 233 7.32 10.69 -48.56
C THR A 233 6.44 11.20 -47.44
N TYR A 234 5.53 12.12 -47.74
CA TYR A 234 4.75 12.81 -46.72
C TYR A 234 3.36 12.21 -46.50
N GLN A 235 2.95 12.23 -45.24
CA GLN A 235 1.60 11.93 -44.79
C GLN A 235 1.09 13.08 -43.91
N THR A 236 -0.21 13.38 -44.02
CA THR A 236 -0.88 14.28 -43.08
C THR A 236 -1.38 13.48 -41.89
N VAL A 237 -0.93 13.83 -40.69
CA VAL A 237 -1.40 13.27 -39.42
C VAL A 237 -2.32 14.28 -38.75
N GLN A 238 -3.42 13.79 -38.16
CA GLN A 238 -4.33 14.62 -37.38
C GLN A 238 -3.79 14.72 -35.95
N VAL A 239 -3.72 15.93 -35.42
CA VAL A 239 -3.10 16.20 -34.11
C VAL A 239 -4.16 16.45 -33.03
N GLY A 240 -5.31 17.05 -33.40
CA GLY A 240 -6.45 17.29 -32.50
C GLY A 240 -7.31 18.49 -32.93
N ALA A 241 -8.49 18.66 -32.33
CA ALA A 241 -9.37 19.81 -32.55
C ALA A 241 -9.37 20.73 -31.32
N PHE A 242 -9.29 22.05 -31.52
CA PHE A 242 -9.16 23.04 -30.44
C PHE A 242 -9.92 24.33 -30.77
N ALA A 243 -10.64 24.88 -29.81
CA ALA A 243 -11.17 26.24 -29.90
C ALA A 243 -10.03 27.24 -29.72
N LEU A 244 -9.96 28.24 -30.61
CA LEU A 244 -9.01 29.34 -30.50
C LEU A 244 -9.77 30.65 -30.60
N GLU A 245 -9.40 31.59 -29.74
CA GLU A 245 -9.91 32.96 -29.77
C GLU A 245 -9.41 33.71 -31.01
N GLU A 246 -10.10 34.80 -31.35
CA GLU A 246 -9.61 35.72 -32.37
C GLU A 246 -8.38 36.46 -31.85
N GLY A 247 -7.28 36.42 -32.62
CA GLY A 247 -6.08 37.16 -32.28
C GLY A 247 -4.78 36.53 -32.76
N THR A 248 -3.68 37.10 -32.31
CA THR A 248 -2.33 36.60 -32.58
C THR A 248 -1.83 35.78 -31.40
N HIS A 249 -1.46 34.53 -31.66
CA HIS A 249 -0.95 33.59 -30.68
C HIS A 249 0.50 33.19 -30.99
N THR A 250 1.25 32.83 -29.94
CA THR A 250 2.57 32.19 -30.09
C THR A 250 2.40 30.68 -30.11
N LEU A 251 2.57 30.07 -31.28
CA LEU A 251 2.58 28.62 -31.44
C LEU A 251 4.02 28.11 -31.31
N ARG A 252 4.27 27.17 -30.40
CA ARG A 252 5.56 26.50 -30.27
C ARG A 252 5.44 25.00 -30.52
N LEU A 253 6.30 24.49 -31.38
CA LEU A 253 6.52 23.06 -31.60
C LEU A 253 7.84 22.67 -30.93
N THR A 254 7.81 21.65 -30.06
CA THR A 254 8.99 21.09 -29.39
C THR A 254 9.18 19.64 -29.79
N VAL A 255 10.39 19.29 -30.22
CA VAL A 255 10.77 17.93 -30.60
C VAL A 255 11.07 17.12 -29.34
N ILE A 256 10.33 16.04 -29.13
CA ILE A 256 10.49 15.14 -27.98
C ILE A 256 11.40 13.96 -28.35
N THR A 257 11.19 13.44 -29.56
CA THR A 257 12.05 12.44 -30.19
C THR A 257 12.16 12.81 -31.67
N GLY A 258 13.39 12.86 -32.17
CA GLY A 258 13.73 13.28 -33.53
C GLY A 258 13.29 12.33 -34.64
N ASP A 259 14.06 12.31 -35.73
CA ASP A 259 13.88 11.38 -36.87
C ASP A 259 12.59 11.59 -37.69
N PHE A 260 12.21 12.84 -37.94
CA PHE A 260 11.18 13.19 -38.91
C PHE A 260 11.46 14.53 -39.62
N ASN A 261 10.86 14.68 -40.80
CA ASN A 261 10.76 15.93 -41.55
C ASN A 261 9.36 16.52 -41.36
N LEU A 262 9.27 17.83 -41.07
CA LEU A 262 8.03 18.60 -40.99
C LEU A 262 7.92 19.56 -42.16
N ASN A 263 6.80 19.50 -42.89
CA ASN A 263 6.52 20.40 -44.00
C ASN A 263 5.64 21.59 -43.58
N TRP A 264 4.48 21.33 -42.98
CA TRP A 264 3.57 22.38 -42.51
C TRP A 264 2.64 21.87 -41.40
N LEU A 265 2.04 22.82 -40.68
CA LEU A 265 0.90 22.64 -39.78
C LEU A 265 -0.31 23.35 -40.38
N ALA A 266 -1.48 22.71 -40.44
CA ALA A 266 -2.72 23.32 -40.91
C ALA A 266 -3.77 23.34 -39.80
N PHE A 267 -4.46 24.47 -39.70
CA PHE A 267 -5.55 24.76 -38.79
C PHE A 267 -6.80 24.99 -39.65
N ASP A 268 -7.62 23.96 -39.79
CA ASP A 268 -8.83 24.00 -40.60
C ASP A 268 -10.04 24.22 -39.70
N VAL A 269 -10.88 25.20 -39.99
CA VAL A 269 -12.12 25.42 -39.22
C VAL A 269 -13.09 24.27 -39.46
N VAL A 270 -13.66 23.76 -38.36
CA VAL A 270 -14.64 22.66 -38.37
C VAL A 270 -16.07 23.18 -38.14
N ALA A 271 -17.06 22.35 -38.49
CA ALA A 271 -18.47 22.72 -38.38
C ALA A 271 -18.93 22.78 -36.91
N ASP A 272 -19.74 23.79 -36.64
CA ASP A 272 -20.42 24.11 -35.39
C ASP A 272 -21.86 24.48 -35.81
N GLN A 273 -22.80 23.58 -35.51
CA GLN A 273 -24.16 23.56 -36.05
C GLN A 273 -25.08 24.56 -35.38
N ASP A 274 -24.91 24.78 -34.08
CA ASP A 274 -25.69 25.71 -33.27
C ASP A 274 -24.95 27.04 -33.03
N ALA A 275 -23.71 27.13 -33.49
CA ALA A 275 -22.89 28.34 -33.58
C ALA A 275 -22.55 28.95 -32.21
N ASP A 276 -22.31 28.09 -31.22
CA ASP A 276 -21.94 28.47 -29.85
C ASP A 276 -20.42 28.63 -29.64
N GLY A 277 -19.60 28.23 -30.62
CA GLY A 277 -18.13 28.30 -30.58
C GLY A 277 -17.44 26.95 -30.39
N VAL A 278 -18.18 25.88 -30.08
CA VAL A 278 -17.67 24.52 -29.91
C VAL A 278 -18.03 23.67 -31.12
N ALA A 279 -17.08 22.89 -31.65
CA ALA A 279 -17.35 22.06 -32.83
C ALA A 279 -18.33 20.92 -32.54
N ASP A 280 -19.18 20.57 -33.52
CA ASP A 280 -20.15 19.45 -33.48
C ASP A 280 -19.58 18.12 -32.95
N THR A 281 -18.27 17.89 -33.10
CA THR A 281 -17.59 16.66 -32.66
C THR A 281 -17.24 16.64 -31.18
N ASN A 282 -17.14 17.80 -30.54
CA ASN A 282 -16.79 18.00 -29.13
C ASN A 282 -17.97 18.56 -28.32
N ASP A 283 -19.03 18.97 -28.99
CA ASP A 283 -20.24 19.52 -28.42
C ASP A 283 -21.17 18.42 -27.87
N SER A 284 -21.41 18.48 -26.57
CA SER A 284 -22.27 17.60 -25.78
C SER A 284 -23.67 18.17 -25.58
N CYS A 285 -23.89 19.43 -25.97
CA CYS A 285 -25.12 20.19 -25.82
C CYS A 285 -25.52 20.84 -27.18
N PRO A 286 -25.87 20.02 -28.20
CA PRO A 286 -25.94 20.42 -29.62
C PRO A 286 -27.14 21.26 -30.05
N ASP A 287 -27.81 21.91 -29.11
CA ASP A 287 -28.94 22.81 -29.34
C ASP A 287 -28.75 24.13 -28.54
N THR A 288 -27.51 24.47 -28.19
CA THR A 288 -27.19 25.67 -27.42
C THR A 288 -27.38 26.92 -28.29
N GLN A 289 -27.77 28.04 -27.67
CA GLN A 289 -28.08 29.24 -28.44
C GLN A 289 -26.80 29.82 -29.06
N ALA A 290 -26.82 30.08 -30.37
CA ALA A 290 -25.72 30.74 -31.07
C ALA A 290 -25.15 31.95 -30.30
N GLY A 291 -23.85 31.90 -29.99
CA GLY A 291 -23.12 32.90 -29.20
C GLY A 291 -23.40 32.92 -27.70
N ALA A 292 -23.97 31.85 -27.13
CA ALA A 292 -24.06 31.67 -25.67
C ALA A 292 -22.66 31.45 -25.07
N ASP A 293 -22.48 31.89 -23.83
CA ASP A 293 -21.30 31.54 -23.05
C ASP A 293 -21.45 30.07 -22.63
N VAL A 294 -20.59 29.23 -23.24
CA VAL A 294 -20.60 27.78 -23.10
C VAL A 294 -19.25 27.29 -22.63
N ASN A 295 -19.24 26.21 -21.86
CA ASN A 295 -18.01 25.55 -21.44
C ASN A 295 -17.35 24.77 -22.59
N ASP A 296 -16.20 24.15 -22.31
CA ASP A 296 -15.37 23.43 -23.31
C ASP A 296 -16.09 22.27 -24.04
N ILE A 297 -17.29 21.88 -23.59
CA ILE A 297 -18.12 20.84 -24.21
C ILE A 297 -19.45 21.35 -24.80
N GLY A 298 -19.62 22.67 -24.98
CA GLY A 298 -20.78 23.27 -25.67
C GLY A 298 -22.02 23.46 -24.79
N CYS A 299 -21.91 23.28 -23.48
CA CYS A 299 -23.04 23.42 -22.56
C CYS A 299 -23.07 24.82 -21.92
N PRO A 300 -24.26 25.43 -21.70
CA PRO A 300 -24.39 26.76 -21.08
C PRO A 300 -23.68 26.84 -19.73
N ASP A 301 -22.89 27.89 -19.55
CA ASP A 301 -22.08 28.18 -18.37
C ASP A 301 -22.10 29.70 -18.15
N SER A 302 -23.06 30.14 -17.32
CA SER A 302 -23.45 31.55 -17.19
C SER A 302 -22.45 32.39 -16.40
N ASP A 303 -21.67 31.78 -15.49
CA ASP A 303 -20.65 32.46 -14.69
C ASP A 303 -19.21 32.16 -15.14
N GLY A 304 -19.04 31.22 -16.07
CA GLY A 304 -17.81 30.96 -16.81
C GLY A 304 -16.78 30.16 -16.00
N ASP A 305 -17.23 29.41 -14.99
CA ASP A 305 -16.38 28.66 -14.06
C ASP A 305 -15.98 27.26 -14.56
N GLY A 306 -16.56 26.82 -15.69
CA GLY A 306 -16.32 25.54 -16.34
C GLY A 306 -17.33 24.44 -16.00
N VAL A 307 -18.36 24.71 -15.20
CA VAL A 307 -19.45 23.78 -14.87
C VAL A 307 -20.73 24.20 -15.59
N ASP A 308 -21.51 23.24 -16.09
CA ASP A 308 -22.74 23.59 -16.82
C ASP A 308 -23.86 24.04 -15.87
N ASP A 309 -24.62 25.07 -16.27
CA ASP A 309 -25.71 25.69 -15.50
C ASP A 309 -26.74 24.69 -14.94
N SER A 310 -26.88 23.50 -15.55
CA SER A 310 -27.85 22.49 -15.13
C SER A 310 -27.37 21.62 -13.96
N VAL A 311 -26.06 21.61 -13.71
CA VAL A 311 -25.42 20.89 -12.60
C VAL A 311 -24.66 21.82 -11.65
N ASP A 312 -24.49 23.09 -12.01
CA ASP A 312 -23.94 24.13 -11.16
C ASP A 312 -24.92 24.54 -10.04
N ILE A 313 -24.44 24.43 -8.81
CA ILE A 313 -25.15 24.72 -7.56
C ILE A 313 -24.71 26.08 -6.99
N CYS A 314 -23.65 26.67 -7.53
CA CYS A 314 -23.00 27.91 -7.12
C CYS A 314 -22.87 28.92 -8.31
N PRO A 315 -24.01 29.43 -8.83
CA PRO A 315 -24.13 30.13 -10.12
C PRO A 315 -23.60 31.58 -10.19
N ASP A 316 -22.71 31.96 -9.27
CA ASP A 316 -22.07 33.27 -9.22
C ASP A 316 -20.56 33.13 -8.93
N THR A 317 -19.98 31.96 -9.23
CA THR A 317 -18.57 31.70 -8.99
C THR A 317 -17.72 32.46 -10.00
N PRO A 318 -16.71 33.24 -9.55
CA PRO A 318 -15.84 33.95 -10.50
C PRO A 318 -15.17 32.99 -11.49
N ALA A 319 -15.23 33.30 -12.80
CA ALA A 319 -14.66 32.49 -13.89
C ALA A 319 -13.17 32.05 -13.76
N ASP A 320 -12.39 32.69 -12.87
CA ASP A 320 -10.98 32.34 -12.61
C ASP A 320 -10.79 31.48 -11.33
N ASP A 321 -11.86 31.22 -10.59
CA ASP A 321 -11.82 30.38 -9.40
C ASP A 321 -11.74 28.90 -9.81
N ILE A 322 -10.96 28.12 -9.06
CA ILE A 322 -10.96 26.66 -9.25
C ILE A 322 -12.22 26.13 -8.58
N VAL A 323 -13.11 25.52 -9.34
CA VAL A 323 -14.40 25.04 -8.83
C VAL A 323 -14.46 23.52 -8.70
N ASP A 324 -15.32 23.02 -7.82
CA ASP A 324 -15.61 21.60 -7.73
C ASP A 324 -16.64 21.16 -8.78
N ALA A 325 -17.05 19.89 -8.75
CA ALA A 325 -18.00 19.35 -9.72
C ALA A 325 -19.43 19.92 -9.58
N GLU A 326 -19.66 20.78 -8.58
CA GLU A 326 -20.94 21.44 -8.29
C GLU A 326 -20.86 22.96 -8.56
N GLY A 327 -19.77 23.45 -9.19
CA GLY A 327 -19.58 24.86 -9.57
C GLY A 327 -19.18 25.78 -8.41
N CYS A 328 -18.75 25.22 -7.27
CA CYS A 328 -18.43 26.04 -6.10
C CYS A 328 -16.92 26.30 -5.99
N THR A 329 -16.52 27.57 -5.76
CA THR A 329 -15.12 27.97 -5.50
C THR A 329 -14.47 27.05 -4.46
N VAL A 330 -13.44 26.33 -4.89
CA VAL A 330 -12.51 25.61 -4.05
C VAL A 330 -11.47 26.60 -3.56
N VAL A 331 -11.52 26.91 -2.26
CA VAL A 331 -10.48 27.68 -1.57
C VAL A 331 -9.13 27.00 -1.86
N GLN A 332 -8.26 27.69 -2.59
CA GLN A 332 -6.90 27.21 -2.78
C GLN A 332 -6.23 27.08 -1.41
N PRO A 333 -5.70 25.90 -1.06
CA PRO A 333 -5.04 25.71 0.22
C PRO A 333 -3.86 26.68 0.34
N GLN A 334 -3.75 27.38 1.47
CA GLN A 334 -2.55 28.16 1.79
C GLN A 334 -1.46 27.20 2.24
N ASP A 335 -0.34 27.11 1.52
CA ASP A 335 0.71 26.15 1.85
C ASP A 335 1.34 26.51 3.20
N GLU A 336 0.86 25.93 4.30
CA GLU A 336 1.40 26.22 5.63
C GLU A 336 2.71 25.48 5.91
N VAL A 337 2.97 24.41 5.17
CA VAL A 337 4.18 23.61 5.35
C VAL A 337 4.80 23.38 3.99
N ALA A 338 6.10 23.65 3.87
CA ALA A 338 6.89 23.28 2.71
C ALA A 338 8.05 22.37 3.12
N ALA A 339 8.76 21.89 2.10
CA ALA A 339 9.96 21.08 2.24
C ALA A 339 11.18 21.87 1.76
N GLN A 340 12.23 21.96 2.56
CA GLN A 340 13.51 22.52 2.10
C GLN A 340 14.66 21.74 2.70
N ASN A 341 15.62 21.31 1.89
CA ASN A 341 16.77 20.51 2.34
C ASN A 341 16.36 19.29 3.21
N ASN A 342 15.31 18.57 2.77
CA ASN A 342 14.75 17.39 3.41
C ASN A 342 14.15 17.59 4.81
N ILE A 343 13.92 18.83 5.24
CA ILE A 343 13.21 19.14 6.48
C ILE A 343 11.92 19.91 6.19
N LEU A 344 10.94 19.79 7.09
CA LEU A 344 9.77 20.65 7.09
C LEU A 344 10.16 22.06 7.46
N VAL A 345 9.65 23.00 6.68
CA VAL A 345 9.76 24.43 6.90
C VAL A 345 8.39 25.07 6.76
N GLY A 346 8.20 26.28 7.30
CA GLY A 346 6.99 27.05 7.02
C GLY A 346 6.81 27.24 5.51
N GLY A 347 5.63 26.96 4.98
CA GLY A 347 5.33 27.18 3.57
C GLY A 347 5.18 28.67 3.21
N GLU A 348 5.03 28.96 1.92
CA GLU A 348 5.09 30.33 1.37
C GLU A 348 4.05 31.27 1.97
N ASP A 349 2.90 30.72 2.40
CA ASP A 349 1.78 31.48 2.94
C ASP A 349 1.79 31.61 4.47
N THR A 350 2.84 31.12 5.14
CA THR A 350 2.98 31.28 6.59
C THR A 350 3.59 32.62 7.02
N SER A 351 3.45 32.94 8.31
CA SER A 351 4.17 34.08 8.92
C SER A 351 5.71 33.94 8.93
N LYS A 352 6.24 32.74 8.64
CA LYS A 352 7.68 32.43 8.61
C LYS A 352 8.04 31.43 7.50
N PRO A 353 7.95 31.83 6.22
CA PRO A 353 8.31 30.94 5.11
C PRO A 353 9.78 30.53 5.16
N GLY A 354 10.05 29.25 4.93
CA GLY A 354 11.39 28.66 4.93
C GLY A 354 12.04 28.47 6.31
N TYR A 355 11.39 28.84 7.41
CA TYR A 355 11.91 28.56 8.77
C TYR A 355 11.59 27.12 9.18
N SER A 356 12.57 26.45 9.80
CA SER A 356 12.44 25.07 10.24
C SER A 356 11.27 24.86 11.20
N LEU A 357 10.56 23.76 10.98
CA LEU A 357 9.45 23.30 11.83
C LEU A 357 9.90 22.15 12.72
N TYR A 358 9.43 22.18 13.96
CA TYR A 358 9.81 21.26 15.01
C TYR A 358 8.59 20.57 15.63
N VAL A 359 8.84 19.40 16.21
CA VAL A 359 7.91 18.65 17.04
C VAL A 359 8.44 18.52 18.47
N PHE A 360 7.54 18.33 19.43
CA PHE A 360 7.85 18.26 20.85
C PHE A 360 7.54 16.88 21.42
N ASP A 361 8.50 16.25 22.09
CA ASP A 361 8.33 14.89 22.62
C ASP A 361 7.29 14.79 23.74
N ASN A 362 7.08 15.86 24.51
CA ASN A 362 6.08 15.84 25.58
C ASN A 362 4.64 15.85 25.04
N ASP A 363 4.44 16.06 23.74
CA ASP A 363 3.15 15.92 23.08
C ASP A 363 2.85 14.45 22.70
N LEU A 364 3.82 13.54 22.83
CA LEU A 364 3.63 12.11 22.52
C LEU A 364 2.58 11.47 23.44
N GLY A 365 1.65 10.75 22.82
CA GLY A 365 0.55 10.08 23.52
C GLY A 365 -0.54 11.02 24.06
N GLN A 366 -0.52 12.30 23.70
CA GLN A 366 -1.54 13.27 24.06
C GLN A 366 -2.49 13.53 22.90
N SER A 367 -3.75 13.89 23.18
CA SER A 367 -4.74 14.24 22.16
C SER A 367 -4.57 15.67 21.61
N GLY A 368 -3.45 16.33 21.90
CA GLY A 368 -3.19 17.73 21.59
C GLY A 368 -1.84 18.20 22.14
N SER A 369 -1.58 19.51 22.05
CA SER A 369 -0.32 20.11 22.50
C SER A 369 -0.28 20.37 24.01
N THR A 370 0.79 19.93 24.65
CA THR A 370 1.14 20.27 26.04
C THR A 370 1.94 21.57 26.15
N CYS A 371 2.53 22.04 25.05
CA CYS A 371 3.29 23.28 25.00
C CYS A 371 2.36 24.50 25.09
N THR A 372 2.15 25.00 26.32
CA THR A 372 1.29 26.14 26.63
C THR A 372 2.03 27.21 27.45
N GLY A 373 1.45 28.41 27.57
CA GLY A 373 2.01 29.49 28.40
C GLY A 373 3.40 29.97 27.96
N ALA A 374 4.40 29.81 28.83
CA ALA A 374 5.78 30.22 28.50
C ALA A 374 6.43 29.32 27.42
N CYS A 375 5.96 28.07 27.27
CA CYS A 375 6.47 27.16 26.25
C CYS A 375 6.16 27.70 24.84
N GLN A 376 4.90 27.98 24.55
CA GLN A 376 4.47 28.50 23.24
C GLN A 376 5.03 29.88 22.89
N GLN A 377 5.55 30.64 23.86
CA GLN A 377 6.22 31.92 23.60
C GLN A 377 7.63 31.71 23.01
N ASN A 378 8.32 30.65 23.44
CA ASN A 378 9.62 30.27 22.89
C ASN A 378 9.49 29.37 21.66
N TRP A 379 8.37 28.66 21.56
CA TRP A 379 8.03 27.72 20.49
C TRP A 379 6.66 28.06 19.90
N PRO A 380 6.55 29.11 19.07
CA PRO A 380 5.27 29.50 18.49
C PRO A 380 4.66 28.36 17.66
N PRO A 381 3.38 27.99 17.88
CA PRO A 381 2.73 26.95 17.09
C PRO A 381 2.52 27.40 15.64
N LEU A 382 2.64 26.48 14.69
CA LEU A 382 2.17 26.70 13.32
C LEU A 382 0.65 26.59 13.30
N LEU A 383 -0.04 27.71 13.19
CA LEU A 383 -1.51 27.76 13.18
C LEU A 383 -2.04 27.59 11.77
N LEU A 384 -3.15 26.84 11.65
CA LEU A 384 -3.92 26.74 10.42
C LEU A 384 -4.61 28.08 10.18
N VAL A 385 -4.49 28.60 8.96
CA VAL A 385 -5.04 29.90 8.58
C VAL A 385 -6.26 29.78 7.66
N ASP A 386 -6.46 28.63 7.04
CA ASP A 386 -7.59 28.30 6.18
C ASP A 386 -8.41 27.10 6.69
N ASP A 387 -9.14 26.43 5.79
CA ASP A 387 -10.02 25.31 6.12
C ASP A 387 -9.28 23.96 6.29
N ALA A 388 -8.09 23.78 5.70
CA ALA A 388 -7.36 22.50 5.73
C ALA A 388 -5.84 22.66 5.51
N PRO A 389 -5.00 22.00 6.35
CA PRO A 389 -3.56 22.19 6.30
C PRO A 389 -2.95 21.64 5.01
N SER A 390 -2.03 22.38 4.41
CA SER A 390 -1.52 22.05 3.08
C SER A 390 -0.02 22.33 2.85
N GLY A 391 0.46 22.04 1.64
CA GLY A 391 1.85 22.17 1.19
C GLY A 391 2.74 20.93 1.29
N VAL A 392 2.46 19.97 2.20
CA VAL A 392 3.06 18.61 2.19
C VAL A 392 2.04 17.54 2.59
N SER A 393 2.25 16.29 2.20
CA SER A 393 1.36 15.18 2.64
C SER A 393 1.53 14.87 4.14
N GLN A 394 0.53 14.21 4.76
CA GLN A 394 0.51 13.81 6.19
C GLN A 394 0.24 14.95 7.19
N LEU A 395 -0.33 16.05 6.72
CA LEU A 395 -0.79 17.12 7.60
C LEU A 395 -2.19 16.82 8.17
N ASN A 396 -2.40 17.28 9.39
CA ASN A 396 -3.70 17.29 10.06
C ASN A 396 -3.74 18.49 11.03
N THR A 397 -4.81 18.64 11.83
CA THR A 397 -4.87 19.69 12.85
C THR A 397 -5.29 19.17 14.21
N ILE A 398 -4.85 19.88 15.25
CA ILE A 398 -5.41 19.79 16.60
C ILE A 398 -6.06 21.12 16.98
N THR A 399 -7.09 21.06 17.82
CA THR A 399 -7.68 22.28 18.41
C THR A 399 -6.99 22.59 19.75
N ARG A 400 -6.41 23.78 19.86
CA ARG A 400 -5.79 24.27 21.09
C ARG A 400 -6.86 24.77 22.08
N SER A 401 -6.48 24.97 23.34
CA SER A 401 -7.41 25.38 24.41
C SER A 401 -8.07 26.75 24.19
N ASP A 402 -7.51 27.60 23.34
CA ASP A 402 -8.05 28.91 22.96
C ASP A 402 -8.96 28.86 21.72
N GLY A 403 -9.18 27.67 21.16
CA GLY A 403 -9.99 27.45 19.96
C GLY A 403 -9.23 27.58 18.64
N SER A 404 -7.95 27.97 18.65
CA SER A 404 -7.12 27.97 17.44
C SER A 404 -6.82 26.54 16.96
N LYS A 405 -6.74 26.35 15.64
CA LYS A 405 -6.28 25.09 15.02
C LYS A 405 -4.78 25.19 14.78
N GLN A 406 -4.04 24.18 15.22
CA GLN A 406 -2.60 24.06 14.97
C GLN A 406 -2.34 22.90 14.01
N VAL A 407 -1.48 23.14 13.03
CA VAL A 407 -1.05 22.14 12.06
C VAL A 407 -0.19 21.08 12.75
N THR A 408 -0.43 19.83 12.38
CA THR A 408 0.33 18.65 12.83
C THR A 408 0.89 17.92 11.63
N TYR A 409 2.05 17.30 11.76
CA TYR A 409 2.59 16.33 10.80
C TYR A 409 2.65 14.95 11.47
N ASP A 410 2.08 13.92 10.84
CA ASP A 410 1.92 12.59 11.44
C ASP A 410 1.28 12.63 12.85
N GLY A 411 0.30 13.53 13.02
CA GLY A 411 -0.40 13.74 14.28
C GLY A 411 0.41 14.45 15.37
N ARG A 412 1.66 14.85 15.11
CA ARG A 412 2.50 15.62 16.04
C ARG A 412 2.37 17.13 15.79
N PRO A 413 2.09 17.96 16.81
CA PRO A 413 1.95 19.40 16.62
C PRO A 413 3.25 20.08 16.14
N LEU A 414 3.15 20.95 15.13
CA LEU A 414 4.27 21.66 14.53
C LEU A 414 4.49 23.04 15.17
N TYR A 415 5.76 23.40 15.37
CA TYR A 415 6.17 24.65 15.99
C TYR A 415 7.33 25.30 15.24
N PHE A 416 7.36 26.63 15.23
CA PHE A 416 8.57 27.39 14.98
C PHE A 416 9.41 27.48 16.26
N TYR A 417 10.70 27.75 16.11
CA TYR A 417 11.55 28.17 17.22
C TYR A 417 11.84 29.67 17.13
N ILE A 418 11.79 30.37 18.26
CA ILE A 418 12.08 31.83 18.28
C ILE A 418 13.58 32.13 18.16
N GLY A 419 14.45 31.15 18.41
CA GLY A 419 15.91 31.29 18.30
C GLY A 419 16.46 31.04 16.89
N ASP A 420 15.60 30.76 15.91
CA ASP A 420 15.98 30.70 14.50
C ASP A 420 15.85 32.11 13.89
N ASP A 421 16.98 32.67 13.46
CA ASP A 421 17.09 34.06 12.98
C ASP A 421 16.94 34.15 11.45
N ASN A 422 17.16 33.04 10.72
CA ASN A 422 17.03 32.95 9.26
C ASN A 422 16.29 31.67 8.82
N PRO A 423 15.66 31.66 7.64
CA PRO A 423 15.17 30.43 7.00
C PRO A 423 16.24 29.34 6.92
N GLY A 424 15.87 28.10 7.26
CA GLY A 424 16.76 26.94 7.32
C GLY A 424 17.66 26.83 8.56
N ASP A 425 17.62 27.78 9.50
CA ASP A 425 18.29 27.62 10.80
C ASP A 425 17.63 26.48 11.60
N THR A 426 18.45 25.59 12.16
CA THR A 426 17.99 24.42 12.93
C THR A 426 18.33 24.51 14.42
N ASN A 427 18.48 25.72 14.97
CA ASN A 427 19.01 25.95 16.33
C ASN A 427 18.08 25.41 17.43
N GLY A 428 16.83 25.11 17.08
CA GLY A 428 15.85 24.48 17.97
C GLY A 428 16.05 22.98 18.16
N ASN A 429 16.83 22.30 17.31
CA ASN A 429 16.95 20.84 17.31
C ASN A 429 17.80 20.33 18.50
N SER A 430 17.24 20.39 19.71
CA SER A 430 17.95 20.07 20.95
C SER A 430 17.00 19.70 22.10
N GLY A 431 17.37 18.69 22.88
CA GLY A 431 16.58 18.21 24.00
C GLY A 431 15.28 17.54 23.54
N PRO A 432 14.10 17.91 24.09
CA PRO A 432 12.82 17.29 23.71
C PRO A 432 12.22 17.84 22.41
N TRP A 433 12.95 18.67 21.66
CA TRP A 433 12.50 19.34 20.44
C TRP A 433 13.29 18.83 19.24
N HIS A 434 12.59 18.37 18.22
CA HIS A 434 13.19 17.73 17.04
C HIS A 434 12.68 18.34 15.76
N ILE A 435 13.56 18.47 14.77
CA ILE A 435 13.17 18.84 13.40
C ILE A 435 12.41 17.68 12.73
N VAL A 436 11.63 17.98 11.70
CA VAL A 436 10.87 16.96 10.94
C VAL A 436 11.49 16.79 9.55
N GLU A 437 11.84 15.57 9.16
CA GLU A 437 12.48 15.25 7.86
C GLU A 437 11.49 14.62 6.84
N LEU A 438 11.63 14.90 5.55
CA LEU A 438 10.72 14.47 4.47
C LEU A 438 11.36 13.51 3.45
N GLY A 439 10.78 12.31 3.32
CA GLY A 439 10.83 11.42 2.15
C GLY A 439 12.17 10.78 1.78
N LEU A 440 13.27 11.43 2.15
CA LEU A 440 14.58 10.84 2.25
C LEU A 440 14.83 10.51 3.71
N VAL A 441 15.20 9.26 3.98
CA VAL A 441 15.77 8.91 5.28
C VAL A 441 17.28 9.03 5.12
N GLY A 442 17.80 10.23 5.39
CA GLY A 442 19.16 10.62 4.99
C GLY A 442 19.33 10.66 3.46
N ASP A 443 20.05 9.69 2.90
CA ASP A 443 20.36 9.57 1.47
C ASP A 443 19.43 8.58 0.71
N PHE A 444 18.50 7.94 1.42
CA PHE A 444 17.74 6.80 0.89
C PHE A 444 16.28 7.15 0.63
N VAL A 445 15.73 6.63 -0.46
CA VAL A 445 14.28 6.68 -0.73
C VAL A 445 13.60 5.52 0.01
N ALA A 446 12.56 5.81 0.79
CA ALA A 446 11.81 4.80 1.54
C ALA A 446 11.07 3.81 0.62
N LEU A 447 11.13 2.50 0.91
CA LEU A 447 10.44 1.47 0.10
C LEU A 447 8.92 1.63 0.15
N PHE A 448 8.39 1.95 1.33
CA PHE A 448 6.96 2.16 1.57
C PHE A 448 6.74 3.44 2.38
N ASN A 449 5.75 4.22 2.01
CA ASN A 449 5.40 5.51 2.62
C ASN A 449 3.88 5.76 2.55
N SER A 450 3.42 6.92 3.01
CA SER A 450 1.99 7.26 3.01
C SER A 450 1.31 7.25 1.64
N ALA A 451 2.05 7.35 0.54
CA ALA A 451 1.51 7.24 -0.82
C ALA A 451 1.38 5.77 -1.30
N THR A 452 1.91 4.81 -0.54
CA THR A 452 1.83 3.39 -0.88
C THR A 452 0.38 2.91 -0.82
N LYS A 453 -0.11 2.31 -1.90
CA LYS A 453 -1.46 1.74 -1.94
C LYS A 453 -1.54 0.54 -0.99
N LEU A 454 -2.42 0.63 0.00
CA LEU A 454 -2.57 -0.39 1.04
C LEU A 454 -3.72 -1.36 0.70
N ALA A 455 -3.47 -2.66 0.85
CA ALA A 455 -4.54 -3.64 0.89
C ALA A 455 -5.43 -3.41 2.13
N PRO A 456 -6.75 -3.67 2.07
CA PRO A 456 -7.64 -3.51 3.22
C PRO A 456 -7.18 -4.33 4.43
N VAL A 457 -7.41 -3.81 5.64
CA VAL A 457 -7.16 -4.58 6.87
C VAL A 457 -8.13 -5.76 6.95
N ALA A 458 -7.60 -6.95 7.26
CA ALA A 458 -8.39 -8.17 7.29
C ALA A 458 -9.31 -8.24 8.52
N SER A 459 -8.95 -7.59 9.62
CA SER A 459 -9.72 -7.63 10.88
C SER A 459 -9.87 -6.24 11.48
N PHE A 460 -11.10 -5.88 11.87
CA PHE A 460 -11.45 -4.55 12.37
C PHE A 460 -12.75 -4.57 13.18
N MET A 461 -13.01 -3.49 13.92
CA MET A 461 -14.33 -3.22 14.49
C MET A 461 -15.14 -2.38 13.50
N ARG A 462 -16.33 -2.84 13.12
CA ARG A 462 -17.28 -2.04 12.34
C ARG A 462 -17.84 -0.90 13.20
N GLU A 463 -18.30 0.17 12.57
CA GLU A 463 -18.83 1.36 13.27
C GLU A 463 -19.99 1.05 14.24
N ASP A 464 -20.79 0.03 13.94
CA ASP A 464 -21.89 -0.42 14.79
C ASP A 464 -21.44 -1.32 15.96
N GLY A 465 -20.13 -1.56 16.12
CA GLY A 465 -19.53 -2.32 17.20
C GLY A 465 -19.42 -3.83 16.96
N VAL A 466 -19.70 -4.32 15.75
CA VAL A 466 -19.47 -5.72 15.37
C VAL A 466 -17.97 -5.94 15.10
N ALA A 467 -17.39 -6.98 15.70
CA ALA A 467 -16.01 -7.38 15.39
C ALA A 467 -16.00 -8.21 14.11
N VAL A 468 -15.25 -7.76 13.10
CA VAL A 468 -15.12 -8.44 11.80
C VAL A 468 -13.72 -9.03 11.70
N THR A 469 -13.64 -10.32 11.41
CA THR A 469 -12.39 -11.04 11.18
C THR A 469 -12.45 -11.74 9.84
N ARG A 470 -11.65 -11.31 8.88
CA ARG A 470 -11.43 -12.00 7.61
C ARG A 470 -10.09 -12.71 7.64
N LEU A 471 -10.08 -13.95 7.19
CA LEU A 471 -8.88 -14.76 7.08
C LEU A 471 -8.99 -15.72 5.90
N ALA A 472 -7.89 -16.37 5.56
CA ALA A 472 -7.89 -17.45 4.59
C ALA A 472 -7.21 -18.72 5.11
N ASP A 473 -7.54 -19.83 4.46
CA ASP A 473 -7.00 -21.14 4.77
C ASP A 473 -6.80 -21.99 3.49
N ARG A 474 -6.05 -23.08 3.61
CA ARG A 474 -5.77 -24.05 2.54
C ARG A 474 -6.12 -25.47 2.99
N GLY A 475 -6.31 -26.35 2.02
CA GLY A 475 -6.51 -27.76 2.29
C GLY A 475 -5.25 -28.42 2.88
N ARG A 476 -5.46 -29.31 3.85
CA ARG A 476 -4.45 -30.17 4.49
C ARG A 476 -4.86 -31.62 4.41
N ASP A 477 -3.88 -32.51 4.54
CA ASP A 477 -4.07 -33.96 4.47
C ASP A 477 -4.53 -34.57 5.81
N ARG A 478 -4.23 -33.88 6.92
CA ARG A 478 -4.51 -34.29 8.30
C ARG A 478 -4.97 -33.15 9.21
N HIS A 479 -5.46 -33.52 10.38
CA HIS A 479 -5.84 -32.60 11.44
C HIS A 479 -4.62 -32.06 12.19
N ALA A 480 -4.64 -30.78 12.58
CA ALA A 480 -3.54 -30.11 13.32
C ALA A 480 -3.21 -30.74 14.68
N LYS A 481 -4.07 -31.63 15.18
CA LYS A 481 -3.93 -32.26 16.50
C LYS A 481 -3.76 -33.78 16.39
N ASP A 482 -3.59 -34.31 15.19
CA ASP A 482 -3.36 -35.74 15.02
C ASP A 482 -1.91 -36.08 15.37
N ILE A 483 -1.65 -37.11 16.17
CA ILE A 483 -0.30 -37.42 16.72
C ILE A 483 0.14 -38.88 16.48
N THR A 484 -0.57 -39.62 15.64
CA THR A 484 -0.29 -41.04 15.43
C THR A 484 1.08 -41.27 14.79
N PHE A 485 1.92 -42.09 15.43
CA PHE A 485 3.29 -42.41 14.97
C PHE A 485 3.36 -43.25 13.67
N GLN A 486 2.22 -43.69 13.14
CA GLN A 486 2.16 -44.67 12.04
C GLN A 486 1.83 -44.03 10.68
N ASP A 487 1.43 -42.77 10.64
CA ASP A 487 0.91 -42.12 9.45
C ASP A 487 1.95 -41.14 8.88
N HIS A 488 2.36 -41.39 7.63
CA HIS A 488 3.08 -40.40 6.82
C HIS A 488 2.14 -39.24 6.50
N TYR A 489 2.71 -38.06 6.33
CA TYR A 489 1.94 -36.86 5.97
C TYR A 489 2.60 -36.11 4.81
N ASP A 490 1.76 -35.43 4.04
CA ASP A 490 2.13 -34.57 2.92
C ASP A 490 1.99 -33.10 3.37
N HIS A 491 3.08 -32.32 3.30
CA HIS A 491 3.06 -30.90 3.66
C HIS A 491 2.04 -30.11 2.83
N PHE A 492 2.03 -30.43 1.53
CA PHE A 492 1.12 -29.94 0.51
C PHE A 492 0.63 -31.12 -0.33
N LEU A 493 -0.69 -31.21 -0.45
CA LEU A 493 -1.34 -32.25 -1.26
C LEU A 493 -1.19 -31.96 -2.75
N ALA A 494 -1.26 -32.98 -3.60
CA ALA A 494 -1.24 -32.74 -5.04
C ALA A 494 -2.36 -31.80 -5.46
N HIS A 495 -2.09 -30.92 -6.43
CA HIS A 495 -3.03 -29.91 -6.93
C HIS A 495 -3.51 -28.92 -5.85
N TYR A 496 -2.71 -28.64 -4.81
CA TYR A 496 -3.10 -27.71 -3.74
C TYR A 496 -3.39 -26.29 -4.24
N TRP A 497 -2.84 -25.89 -5.39
CA TRP A 497 -3.12 -24.60 -6.03
C TRP A 497 -4.41 -24.61 -6.87
N GLU A 498 -4.92 -25.78 -7.26
CA GLU A 498 -6.13 -25.89 -8.08
C GLU A 498 -7.37 -25.91 -7.20
N TYR A 499 -7.78 -24.72 -6.76
CA TYR A 499 -9.06 -24.48 -6.11
C TYR A 499 -9.23 -25.18 -4.74
N ARG A 500 -8.18 -25.13 -3.90
CA ARG A 500 -8.15 -25.71 -2.53
C ARG A 500 -7.90 -24.69 -1.42
N THR A 501 -8.34 -23.46 -1.65
CA THR A 501 -8.32 -22.41 -0.64
C THR A 501 -9.72 -22.02 -0.22
N ALA A 502 -9.82 -21.46 0.98
CA ALA A 502 -11.06 -20.94 1.54
C ALA A 502 -10.83 -19.53 2.08
N ARG A 503 -11.77 -18.63 1.81
CA ARG A 503 -11.88 -17.30 2.41
C ARG A 503 -12.93 -17.36 3.49
N ILE A 504 -12.64 -16.87 4.69
CA ILE A 504 -13.53 -16.96 5.86
C ILE A 504 -13.72 -15.56 6.43
N GLN A 505 -14.96 -15.21 6.79
CA GLN A 505 -15.33 -14.01 7.51
C GLN A 505 -16.15 -14.40 8.75
N LEU A 506 -15.74 -13.88 9.91
CA LEU A 506 -16.49 -13.94 11.16
C LEU A 506 -17.03 -12.53 11.45
N GLU A 507 -18.34 -12.39 11.61
CA GLU A 507 -18.99 -11.20 12.15
C GLU A 507 -19.49 -11.53 13.56
N ASP A 508 -18.79 -11.02 14.58
CA ASP A 508 -19.06 -11.31 15.99
C ASP A 508 -19.85 -10.16 16.64
N TYR A 509 -21.07 -10.47 17.06
CA TYR A 509 -22.03 -9.55 17.67
C TYR A 509 -22.00 -9.60 19.20
N THR A 510 -21.14 -10.41 19.81
CA THR A 510 -21.00 -10.50 21.27
C THR A 510 -20.61 -9.19 21.95
N PRO A 511 -19.82 -8.26 21.34
CA PRO A 511 -19.60 -6.93 21.92
C PRO A 511 -20.90 -6.12 22.12
N LEU A 512 -21.93 -6.42 21.34
CA LEU A 512 -23.26 -5.81 21.42
C LEU A 512 -24.19 -6.55 22.41
N GLY A 513 -23.66 -7.52 23.15
CA GLY A 513 -24.43 -8.37 24.07
C GLY A 513 -25.30 -9.41 23.37
N GLN A 514 -25.10 -9.63 22.06
CA GLN A 514 -25.83 -10.63 21.30
C GLN A 514 -25.10 -11.97 21.31
N SER A 515 -25.84 -13.05 21.46
CA SER A 515 -25.31 -14.41 21.39
C SER A 515 -25.22 -14.88 19.94
N LEU A 516 -24.34 -14.25 19.15
CA LEU A 516 -24.24 -14.50 17.71
C LEU A 516 -22.83 -14.22 17.16
N ILE A 517 -22.29 -15.20 16.45
CA ILE A 517 -21.21 -15.04 15.47
C ILE A 517 -21.73 -15.56 14.14
N ARG A 518 -21.75 -14.70 13.12
CA ARG A 518 -22.07 -15.11 11.75
C ARG A 518 -20.79 -15.45 11.01
N VAL A 519 -20.68 -16.70 10.60
CA VAL A 519 -19.60 -17.20 9.77
C VAL A 519 -20.06 -17.16 8.32
N THR A 520 -19.23 -16.59 7.46
CA THR A 520 -19.36 -16.66 6.01
C THR A 520 -18.07 -17.24 5.46
N TRP A 521 -18.13 -18.21 4.57
CA TRP A 521 -16.94 -18.66 3.87
C TRP A 521 -17.19 -18.95 2.40
N ILE A 522 -16.14 -18.76 1.61
CA ILE A 522 -16.13 -18.93 0.17
C ILE A 522 -15.03 -19.91 -0.15
N THR A 523 -15.36 -20.97 -0.89
CA THR A 523 -14.39 -21.93 -1.40
C THR A 523 -14.31 -21.86 -2.92
N GLU A 524 -13.15 -22.17 -3.46
CA GLU A 524 -12.89 -22.18 -4.90
C GLU A 524 -13.48 -23.42 -5.62
N ALA A 525 -13.94 -24.42 -4.86
CA ALA A 525 -14.66 -25.57 -5.37
C ALA A 525 -15.85 -25.92 -4.47
N GLU A 526 -16.90 -26.50 -5.04
CA GLU A 526 -18.13 -26.82 -4.30
C GLU A 526 -17.88 -27.88 -3.23
N LEU A 527 -18.40 -27.64 -2.03
CA LEU A 527 -18.31 -28.57 -0.91
C LEU A 527 -19.47 -29.57 -0.90
N GLY A 528 -19.13 -30.86 -0.85
CA GLY A 528 -20.07 -31.95 -0.67
C GLY A 528 -20.52 -32.05 0.79
N ALA A 529 -19.57 -31.93 1.72
CA ALA A 529 -19.85 -31.70 3.14
C ALA A 529 -19.40 -30.28 3.49
N ARG A 530 -20.34 -29.45 3.98
CA ARG A 530 -20.11 -28.03 4.27
C ARG A 530 -19.67 -27.86 5.73
N GLU A 531 -18.55 -28.49 6.03
CA GLU A 531 -18.10 -28.75 7.39
C GLU A 531 -17.36 -27.56 7.99
N PHE A 532 -17.84 -27.05 9.12
CA PHE A 532 -17.22 -25.96 9.88
C PHE A 532 -17.30 -26.29 11.37
N ARG A 533 -16.19 -26.78 11.94
CA ARG A 533 -16.17 -27.34 13.30
C ARG A 533 -15.76 -26.27 14.30
N VAL A 534 -16.45 -26.17 15.43
CA VAL A 534 -16.05 -25.26 16.53
C VAL A 534 -16.14 -25.90 17.91
N TRP A 535 -15.44 -25.29 18.88
CA TRP A 535 -15.34 -25.76 20.28
C TRP A 535 -14.62 -27.11 20.38
N TYR A 536 -13.30 -27.10 20.23
CA TYR A 536 -12.49 -28.31 20.35
C TYR A 536 -12.73 -29.02 21.69
N ASN A 537 -12.73 -30.35 21.67
CA ASN A 537 -13.04 -31.22 22.82
C ASN A 537 -11.88 -32.16 23.17
N GLY A 538 -11.28 -32.80 22.17
CA GLY A 538 -10.08 -33.64 22.33
C GLY A 538 -10.15 -34.85 23.27
N LEU A 539 -11.30 -35.18 23.89
CA LEU A 539 -11.36 -36.17 24.97
C LEU A 539 -11.05 -37.61 24.57
N THR A 540 -11.41 -38.02 23.35
CA THR A 540 -11.36 -39.45 22.96
C THR A 540 -10.68 -39.74 21.63
N ALA A 541 -10.53 -38.73 20.78
CA ALA A 541 -9.88 -38.83 19.49
C ALA A 541 -9.28 -37.48 19.08
N THR A 542 -8.25 -37.52 18.26
CA THR A 542 -7.65 -36.35 17.62
C THR A 542 -8.68 -35.69 16.70
N GLY A 543 -8.79 -34.35 16.75
CA GLY A 543 -9.75 -33.59 15.94
C GLY A 543 -11.23 -33.64 16.35
N GLN A 544 -11.55 -34.03 17.58
CA GLN A 544 -12.92 -34.01 18.09
C GLN A 544 -13.37 -32.60 18.51
N PHE A 545 -14.51 -32.13 18.00
CA PHE A 545 -15.16 -30.86 18.37
C PHE A 545 -16.55 -31.10 18.98
N ASN A 546 -17.01 -30.19 19.83
CA ASN A 546 -18.33 -30.26 20.45
C ASN A 546 -19.46 -29.85 19.50
N PHE A 547 -19.15 -29.06 18.46
CA PHE A 547 -20.14 -28.59 17.50
C PHE A 547 -19.61 -28.76 16.07
N ASN A 548 -20.37 -29.50 15.26
CA ASN A 548 -20.10 -29.75 13.84
C ASN A 548 -21.44 -29.74 13.09
N PRO A 549 -21.89 -28.59 12.58
CA PRO A 549 -23.22 -28.40 12.05
C PRO A 549 -23.41 -29.19 10.75
N GLN A 550 -24.61 -29.77 10.61
CA GLN A 550 -25.05 -30.39 9.37
C GLN A 550 -25.46 -29.33 8.34
N LYS A 551 -25.65 -29.72 7.07
CA LYS A 551 -26.30 -28.83 6.10
C LYS A 551 -27.69 -28.47 6.61
N GLU A 552 -28.11 -27.23 6.41
CA GLU A 552 -29.42 -26.76 6.88
C GLU A 552 -30.57 -27.64 6.33
N GLU A 553 -30.46 -28.11 5.09
CA GLU A 553 -31.43 -29.01 4.47
C GLU A 553 -31.37 -30.48 4.97
N GLU A 554 -30.32 -30.87 5.67
CA GLU A 554 -30.09 -32.24 6.16
C GLU A 554 -30.13 -32.34 7.70
N LYS A 555 -30.38 -31.23 8.41
CA LYS A 555 -30.29 -31.20 9.87
C LYS A 555 -31.29 -32.13 10.55
N VAL A 556 -30.79 -32.93 11.48
CA VAL A 556 -31.59 -33.84 12.29
C VAL A 556 -32.20 -33.11 13.49
N ASN A 557 -31.46 -32.16 14.08
CA ASN A 557 -31.93 -31.35 15.18
C ASN A 557 -32.40 -29.96 14.67
N PRO A 558 -33.71 -29.65 14.68
CA PRO A 558 -34.20 -28.36 14.20
C PRO A 558 -33.82 -27.18 15.10
N ALA A 559 -33.36 -27.44 16.33
CA ALA A 559 -32.86 -26.41 17.25
C ALA A 559 -31.39 -26.04 17.01
N GLU A 560 -30.69 -26.79 16.15
CA GLU A 560 -29.32 -26.51 15.74
C GLU A 560 -29.32 -25.64 14.48
N THR A 561 -28.35 -24.73 14.39
CA THR A 561 -28.10 -23.96 13.17
C THR A 561 -27.34 -24.83 12.18
N GLY A 562 -27.89 -25.01 10.98
CA GLY A 562 -27.22 -25.73 9.90
C GLY A 562 -26.47 -24.79 8.96
N THR A 563 -25.53 -25.36 8.21
CA THR A 563 -24.80 -24.63 7.18
C THR A 563 -25.67 -24.38 5.96
N VAL A 564 -25.81 -23.11 5.57
CA VAL A 564 -26.59 -22.66 4.42
C VAL A 564 -25.68 -22.47 3.21
N TYR A 565 -26.07 -23.00 2.06
CA TYR A 565 -25.45 -22.66 0.77
C TYR A 565 -26.13 -21.43 0.18
N VAL A 566 -25.34 -20.39 -0.09
CA VAL A 566 -25.82 -19.10 -0.60
C VAL A 566 -25.85 -19.12 -2.12
N GLY A 567 -24.81 -19.63 -2.77
CA GLY A 567 -24.75 -19.73 -4.23
C GLY A 567 -23.34 -19.75 -4.81
N ARG A 568 -23.29 -19.93 -6.13
CA ARG A 568 -22.08 -19.87 -6.96
C ARG A 568 -21.94 -18.49 -7.61
N GLY A 569 -20.72 -18.01 -7.80
CA GLY A 569 -20.43 -16.79 -8.55
C GLY A 569 -18.99 -16.34 -8.40
N THR A 570 -18.78 -15.03 -8.54
CA THR A 570 -17.54 -14.32 -8.18
C THR A 570 -17.86 -13.36 -7.06
N TRP A 571 -16.98 -13.30 -6.06
CA TRP A 571 -17.17 -12.50 -4.86
C TRP A 571 -15.94 -11.63 -4.58
N ASP A 572 -16.18 -10.37 -4.25
CA ASP A 572 -15.12 -9.41 -3.90
C ASP A 572 -14.50 -9.68 -2.52
N GLU A 573 -13.58 -8.82 -2.08
CA GLU A 573 -12.94 -8.90 -0.76
C GLU A 573 -13.91 -8.64 0.41
N ASN A 574 -15.08 -8.06 0.13
CA ASN A 574 -16.15 -7.83 1.08
C ASN A 574 -17.17 -8.97 1.12
N PHE A 575 -16.88 -10.09 0.44
CA PHE A 575 -17.76 -11.25 0.31
C PHE A 575 -19.10 -10.89 -0.36
N VAL A 576 -19.15 -9.81 -1.14
CA VAL A 576 -20.32 -9.39 -1.92
C VAL A 576 -20.23 -10.00 -3.31
N LYS A 577 -21.38 -10.43 -3.84
CA LYS A 577 -21.44 -11.06 -5.16
C LYS A 577 -21.29 -9.98 -6.22
N VAL A 578 -20.26 -10.09 -7.05
CA VAL A 578 -20.02 -9.17 -8.16
C VAL A 578 -20.40 -9.79 -9.51
N SER A 579 -20.47 -11.12 -9.60
CA SER A 579 -20.93 -11.81 -10.80
C SER A 579 -21.62 -13.13 -10.47
N GLU A 580 -22.60 -13.49 -11.29
CA GLU A 580 -23.20 -14.84 -11.34
C GLU A 580 -22.27 -15.87 -11.99
N GLU A 581 -21.30 -15.40 -12.77
CA GLU A 581 -20.23 -16.22 -13.35
C GLU A 581 -19.09 -16.40 -12.34
N GLY A 582 -18.30 -17.45 -12.50
CA GLY A 582 -17.19 -17.79 -11.59
C GLY A 582 -17.32 -19.16 -10.95
N HIS A 583 -16.23 -19.64 -10.35
CA HIS A 583 -16.13 -20.98 -9.76
C HIS A 583 -16.17 -20.94 -8.23
N GLN A 584 -16.46 -19.80 -7.61
CA GLN A 584 -16.50 -19.67 -6.16
C GLN A 584 -17.88 -20.00 -5.59
N PHE A 585 -17.90 -20.65 -4.42
CA PHE A 585 -19.11 -21.13 -3.74
C PHE A 585 -19.18 -20.56 -2.33
N LYS A 586 -20.28 -19.86 -2.01
CA LYS A 586 -20.46 -19.17 -0.72
C LYS A 586 -21.39 -19.95 0.22
N TYR A 587 -21.01 -19.99 1.48
CA TYR A 587 -21.73 -20.63 2.58
C TYR A 587 -21.84 -19.72 3.79
N THR A 588 -22.86 -19.91 4.61
CA THR A 588 -23.03 -19.21 5.89
C THR A 588 -23.48 -20.12 7.03
N LEU A 589 -23.09 -19.79 8.25
CA LEU A 589 -23.46 -20.47 9.48
C LEU A 589 -23.59 -19.42 10.61
N ASP A 590 -24.67 -19.48 11.38
CA ASP A 590 -24.79 -18.70 12.61
C ASP A 590 -24.41 -19.57 13.82
N ILE A 591 -23.39 -19.17 14.57
CA ILE A 591 -23.01 -19.79 15.84
C ILE A 591 -23.67 -18.95 16.94
N VAL A 592 -24.56 -19.57 17.71
CA VAL A 592 -25.37 -18.85 18.71
C VAL A 592 -25.15 -19.33 20.13
N ASP A 593 -24.48 -20.45 20.32
CA ASP A 593 -24.21 -21.03 21.63
C ASP A 593 -22.77 -21.55 21.73
N GLU A 594 -22.23 -21.53 22.94
CA GLU A 594 -21.00 -22.21 23.31
C GLU A 594 -21.31 -23.63 23.80
N TRP A 595 -20.58 -24.61 23.25
CA TRP A 595 -20.72 -26.02 23.62
C TRP A 595 -19.49 -26.48 24.40
N GLN A 596 -19.68 -26.69 25.71
CA GLN A 596 -18.60 -27.12 26.60
C GLN A 596 -18.49 -28.64 26.67
N SER A 597 -17.25 -29.14 26.76
CA SER A 597 -16.99 -30.56 26.97
C SER A 597 -17.60 -31.06 28.28
N ASN A 598 -18.60 -31.95 28.19
CA ASN A 598 -19.40 -32.43 29.34
C ASN A 598 -20.11 -31.31 30.15
N GLY A 599 -20.26 -30.12 29.57
CA GLY A 599 -20.88 -28.96 30.21
C GLY A 599 -22.25 -28.59 29.62
N PRO A 600 -22.91 -27.56 30.16
CA PRO A 600 -24.13 -27.01 29.57
C PRO A 600 -23.81 -26.28 28.25
N ILE A 601 -24.78 -26.28 27.34
CA ILE A 601 -24.83 -25.35 26.21
C ILE A 601 -25.25 -23.99 26.79
N ILE A 602 -24.45 -22.95 26.55
CA ILE A 602 -24.67 -21.60 27.11
C ILE A 602 -24.59 -20.54 26.02
N PRO A 603 -25.24 -19.37 26.20
CA PRO A 603 -25.10 -18.25 25.26
C PRO A 603 -23.64 -17.78 25.13
N LEU A 604 -23.27 -17.35 23.93
CA LEU A 604 -22.00 -16.69 23.65
C LEU A 604 -21.87 -15.39 24.44
N THR A 605 -20.65 -15.14 24.90
CA THR A 605 -20.24 -13.90 25.56
C THR A 605 -18.89 -13.47 25.00
N THR A 606 -18.50 -12.21 25.17
CA THR A 606 -17.18 -11.70 24.77
C THR A 606 -16.06 -12.31 25.63
N GLY A 607 -14.90 -12.54 25.01
CA GLY A 607 -13.68 -13.06 25.65
C GLY A 607 -13.64 -14.59 25.78
N ARG A 608 -14.53 -15.32 25.10
CA ARG A 608 -14.52 -16.79 25.06
C ARG A 608 -13.52 -17.26 23.99
N ARG A 609 -12.84 -18.36 24.28
CA ARG A 609 -11.88 -19.01 23.36
C ARG A 609 -12.62 -19.98 22.47
N MET A 610 -12.63 -19.72 21.18
CA MET A 610 -13.25 -20.56 20.17
C MET A 610 -12.18 -21.09 19.23
N GLU A 611 -11.81 -22.35 19.41
CA GLU A 611 -11.11 -23.08 18.35
C GLU A 611 -12.07 -23.40 17.21
N PHE A 612 -11.65 -23.18 15.97
CA PHE A 612 -12.41 -23.56 14.79
C PHE A 612 -11.55 -24.11 13.65
N GLU A 613 -12.18 -24.89 12.77
CA GLU A 613 -11.60 -25.45 11.56
C GLU A 613 -12.65 -25.49 10.44
N ALA A 614 -12.26 -25.08 9.23
CA ALA A 614 -13.10 -25.16 8.03
C ALA A 614 -12.54 -26.21 7.06
N SER A 615 -13.15 -27.39 7.00
CA SER A 615 -12.69 -28.45 6.10
C SER A 615 -13.22 -28.25 4.68
N GLN A 616 -12.38 -28.53 3.69
CA GLN A 616 -12.72 -28.43 2.27
C GLN A 616 -13.06 -29.81 1.71
N PHE A 617 -14.21 -30.36 2.10
CA PHE A 617 -14.68 -31.67 1.59
C PHE A 617 -15.43 -31.47 0.28
N LEU A 618 -14.69 -31.55 -0.82
CA LEU A 618 -15.17 -31.25 -2.16
C LEU A 618 -16.25 -32.23 -2.64
N LEU A 619 -17.27 -31.69 -3.29
CA LEU A 619 -18.31 -32.47 -3.97
C LEU A 619 -17.75 -33.12 -5.23
N ALA A 620 -17.02 -32.33 -6.02
CA ALA A 620 -16.35 -32.76 -7.25
C ALA A 620 -15.01 -32.01 -7.35
N PRO A 621 -13.87 -32.69 -7.23
CA PRO A 621 -12.57 -32.04 -7.29
C PRO A 621 -12.28 -31.64 -8.74
N PRO A 622 -11.86 -30.39 -9.00
CA PRO A 622 -11.55 -29.93 -10.35
C PRO A 622 -10.31 -30.63 -10.94
N ALA A 623 -9.37 -31.03 -10.08
CA ALA A 623 -8.22 -31.84 -10.41
C ALA A 623 -7.88 -32.84 -9.30
N GLY A 624 -7.26 -33.97 -9.68
CA GLY A 624 -7.02 -35.10 -8.80
C GLY A 624 -8.29 -35.90 -8.45
N THR A 625 -8.18 -36.85 -7.52
CA THR A 625 -9.30 -37.73 -7.11
C THR A 625 -9.72 -37.56 -5.64
N ARG A 626 -8.93 -36.83 -4.85
CA ARG A 626 -9.17 -36.67 -3.41
C ARG A 626 -10.32 -35.69 -3.17
N LEU A 627 -11.24 -36.10 -2.28
CA LEU A 627 -12.42 -35.33 -1.89
C LEU A 627 -12.26 -34.61 -0.55
N ASN A 628 -11.51 -35.19 0.39
CA ASN A 628 -11.45 -34.73 1.77
C ASN A 628 -10.13 -33.99 2.08
N TYR A 629 -10.24 -32.71 2.38
CA TYR A 629 -9.15 -31.85 2.83
C TYR A 629 -9.52 -31.25 4.18
N TYR A 630 -8.69 -31.45 5.19
CA TYR A 630 -8.86 -30.80 6.50
C TYR A 630 -8.44 -29.33 6.41
N GLY A 631 -8.98 -28.48 7.27
CA GLY A 631 -8.55 -27.10 7.41
C GLY A 631 -7.40 -26.94 8.40
N THR A 632 -6.85 -25.74 8.49
CA THR A 632 -6.04 -25.28 9.62
C THR A 632 -6.94 -25.04 10.83
N THR A 633 -6.44 -25.38 12.02
CA THR A 633 -7.13 -25.03 13.27
C THR A 633 -6.72 -23.61 13.65
N PHE A 634 -7.68 -22.75 13.94
CA PHE A 634 -7.46 -21.38 14.39
C PHE A 634 -8.02 -21.18 15.80
N LEU A 635 -7.43 -20.26 16.55
CA LEU A 635 -7.98 -19.79 17.82
C LEU A 635 -8.56 -18.39 17.64
N TYR A 636 -9.83 -18.24 17.98
CA TYR A 636 -10.54 -16.97 17.97
C TYR A 636 -10.94 -16.57 19.40
N LEU A 637 -10.85 -15.28 19.72
CA LEU A 637 -11.37 -14.72 20.97
C LEU A 637 -12.63 -13.93 20.66
N THR A 638 -13.77 -14.37 21.19
CA THR A 638 -15.05 -13.72 20.86
C THR A 638 -15.04 -12.24 21.25
N GLY A 639 -15.55 -11.40 20.35
CA GLY A 639 -15.58 -9.96 20.44
C GLY A 639 -14.23 -9.26 20.25
N GLN A 640 -13.17 -9.99 19.86
CA GLN A 640 -11.91 -9.42 19.43
C GLN A 640 -11.70 -9.69 17.94
N PRO A 641 -11.39 -8.68 17.11
CA PRO A 641 -11.03 -8.91 15.72
C PRO A 641 -9.70 -9.66 15.60
N GLY A 642 -9.60 -10.59 14.65
CA GLY A 642 -8.39 -11.36 14.36
C GLY A 642 -8.39 -12.77 14.96
N VAL A 643 -7.50 -13.61 14.44
CA VAL A 643 -7.19 -14.93 15.00
C VAL A 643 -5.84 -14.88 15.71
N HIS A 644 -5.64 -15.77 16.67
CA HIS A 644 -4.46 -15.78 17.52
C HIS A 644 -3.62 -17.04 17.30
N PRO A 645 -2.30 -16.90 17.13
CA PRO A 645 -1.39 -18.02 17.30
C PRO A 645 -1.57 -18.62 18.70
N PHE A 646 -1.62 -19.94 18.80
CA PHE A 646 -1.99 -20.60 20.05
C PHE A 646 -1.00 -21.67 20.50
N GLU A 647 -1.05 -21.95 21.79
CA GLU A 647 -0.45 -23.09 22.48
C GLU A 647 -1.53 -23.88 23.24
N TRP A 648 -1.23 -25.10 23.67
CA TRP A 648 -2.15 -26.01 24.35
C TRP A 648 -1.64 -26.34 25.74
N ASP A 649 -2.58 -26.42 26.70
CA ASP A 649 -2.32 -27.13 27.95
C ASP A 649 -2.75 -28.61 27.81
N ARG A 650 -1.77 -29.48 27.60
CA ARG A 650 -1.99 -30.94 27.53
C ARG A 650 -2.54 -31.55 28.83
N ASN A 651 -2.55 -30.80 29.93
CA ASN A 651 -3.12 -31.25 31.21
C ASN A 651 -4.57 -30.81 31.41
N GLU A 652 -5.10 -29.92 30.57
CA GLU A 652 -6.45 -29.36 30.67
C GLU A 652 -7.25 -29.61 29.38
N TYR A 653 -7.47 -30.88 29.04
CA TYR A 653 -8.28 -31.30 27.87
C TYR A 653 -7.79 -30.76 26.52
N ASP A 654 -6.49 -30.45 26.40
CA ASP A 654 -5.88 -29.85 25.21
C ASP A 654 -6.55 -28.53 24.78
N ASP A 655 -6.99 -27.72 25.77
CA ASP A 655 -7.55 -26.39 25.53
C ASP A 655 -6.48 -25.44 24.99
N SER A 656 -6.85 -24.61 24.01
CA SER A 656 -5.95 -23.65 23.39
C SER A 656 -5.93 -22.31 24.12
N TYR A 657 -4.74 -21.76 24.23
CA TYR A 657 -4.45 -20.46 24.80
C TYR A 657 -3.73 -19.60 23.75
N PRO A 658 -4.05 -18.30 23.62
CA PRO A 658 -3.24 -17.41 22.79
C PRO A 658 -1.80 -17.41 23.30
N ILE A 659 -0.83 -17.52 22.40
CA ILE A 659 0.59 -17.38 22.74
C ILE A 659 0.81 -15.93 23.23
N PRO A 660 1.46 -15.71 24.38
CA PRO A 660 1.75 -14.37 24.88
C PRO A 660 2.74 -13.64 23.96
N GLU A 661 2.78 -12.31 24.02
CA GLU A 661 3.59 -11.46 23.14
C GLU A 661 5.06 -11.90 23.01
N LYS A 662 5.70 -12.28 24.12
CA LYS A 662 7.08 -12.80 24.16
C LYS A 662 7.32 -14.11 23.38
N GLY A 663 6.26 -14.82 23.00
CA GLY A 663 6.29 -15.99 22.13
C GLY A 663 5.99 -15.67 20.67
N LEU A 664 5.53 -14.46 20.34
CA LEU A 664 5.09 -14.05 19.00
C LEU A 664 6.25 -13.50 18.16
N SER A 665 7.15 -14.39 17.72
CA SER A 665 8.34 -14.02 16.95
C SER A 665 8.05 -13.15 15.71
N GLY A 666 6.92 -13.35 15.03
CA GLY A 666 6.49 -12.56 13.86
C GLY A 666 5.20 -11.76 14.08
N GLY A 667 4.88 -11.39 15.33
CA GLY A 667 3.61 -10.74 15.64
C GLY A 667 2.41 -11.62 15.28
N GLY A 668 1.39 -11.06 14.63
CA GLY A 668 0.21 -11.76 14.14
C GLY A 668 0.48 -12.80 13.04
N THR A 669 1.64 -12.72 12.37
CA THR A 669 2.04 -13.72 11.36
C THR A 669 2.60 -15.01 11.98
N THR A 670 2.85 -15.00 13.29
CA THR A 670 3.47 -16.11 14.02
C THR A 670 2.67 -17.40 13.87
N LEU A 671 3.31 -18.50 13.53
CA LEU A 671 2.69 -19.83 13.51
C LEU A 671 2.52 -20.35 14.94
N GLY A 672 1.35 -20.92 15.24
CA GLY A 672 1.11 -21.63 16.50
C GLY A 672 2.06 -22.81 16.72
N TYR A 673 2.05 -23.38 17.92
CA TYR A 673 2.83 -24.59 18.16
C TYR A 673 2.27 -25.78 17.36
N ASN A 674 3.18 -26.55 16.75
CA ASN A 674 2.88 -27.74 15.97
C ASN A 674 2.88 -28.91 16.93
N TYR A 675 1.67 -29.31 17.26
CA TYR A 675 1.44 -30.45 18.11
C TYR A 675 1.16 -31.72 17.33
N SER A 676 0.94 -31.63 16.01
CA SER A 676 0.84 -32.79 15.12
C SER A 676 2.19 -33.45 14.84
N GLU A 677 3.28 -32.93 15.40
CA GLU A 677 4.64 -33.45 15.24
C GLU A 677 5.03 -33.52 13.75
N GLU A 678 4.80 -32.41 13.04
CA GLU A 678 5.20 -32.23 11.63
C GLU A 678 6.39 -31.25 11.50
N PRO A 679 7.56 -31.53 12.11
CA PRO A 679 8.64 -30.56 12.20
C PRO A 679 9.15 -30.04 10.85
N ALA A 680 9.13 -30.87 9.79
CA ALA A 680 9.48 -30.44 8.45
C ALA A 680 8.57 -29.32 7.90
N GLY A 681 7.30 -29.27 8.31
CA GLY A 681 6.31 -28.29 7.85
C GLY A 681 6.49 -26.87 8.41
N ARG A 682 7.39 -26.68 9.40
CA ARG A 682 7.47 -25.44 10.19
C ARG A 682 7.83 -24.19 9.40
N PHE A 683 8.56 -24.34 8.30
CA PHE A 683 8.95 -23.21 7.44
C PHE A 683 8.06 -23.06 6.21
N MET A 684 6.99 -23.85 6.09
CA MET A 684 6.10 -23.87 4.91
C MET A 684 4.66 -23.45 5.23
N GLY A 685 4.43 -22.89 6.43
CA GLY A 685 3.11 -22.43 6.87
C GLY A 685 2.75 -21.04 6.34
N MET A 686 1.46 -20.83 6.06
CA MET A 686 0.90 -19.48 5.83
C MET A 686 0.91 -18.69 7.14
N ALA A 687 1.15 -17.39 7.07
CA ALA A 687 0.97 -16.48 8.21
C ALA A 687 -0.39 -16.70 8.90
N THR A 688 -0.43 -16.78 10.24
CA THR A 688 -1.69 -17.04 10.99
C THR A 688 -2.78 -16.01 10.69
N ASN A 689 -2.40 -14.75 10.48
CA ASN A 689 -3.28 -13.64 10.13
C ASN A 689 -3.48 -13.45 8.60
N MET A 690 -3.24 -14.48 7.78
CA MET A 690 -3.40 -14.43 6.32
C MET A 690 -4.74 -13.81 5.90
N SER A 691 -4.68 -12.74 5.10
CA SER A 691 -5.88 -12.08 4.59
C SER A 691 -6.67 -12.99 3.66
N ALA A 692 -7.99 -12.81 3.65
CA ALA A 692 -8.92 -13.58 2.82
C ALA A 692 -8.52 -13.62 1.34
N GLU A 693 -8.00 -12.54 0.78
CA GLU A 693 -7.66 -12.43 -0.64
C GLU A 693 -6.32 -13.08 -1.02
N ASN A 694 -5.43 -13.33 -0.05
CA ASN A 694 -4.04 -13.64 -0.35
C ASN A 694 -3.73 -15.15 -0.42
N ALA A 695 -4.53 -16.04 0.19
CA ALA A 695 -4.20 -17.46 0.20
C ALA A 695 -4.15 -18.10 -1.19
N GLN A 696 -5.08 -17.78 -2.10
CA GLN A 696 -5.07 -18.35 -3.44
C GLN A 696 -3.83 -17.89 -4.25
N PRO A 697 -3.54 -16.58 -4.37
CA PRO A 697 -2.27 -16.14 -4.94
C PRO A 697 -1.03 -16.69 -4.24
N TRP A 698 -1.09 -16.92 -2.92
CA TRP A 698 0.03 -17.47 -2.14
C TRP A 698 0.33 -18.94 -2.49
N VAL A 699 -0.69 -19.80 -2.61
CA VAL A 699 -0.48 -21.19 -3.05
C VAL A 699 -0.06 -21.27 -4.52
N GLU A 700 -0.51 -20.34 -5.36
CA GLU A 700 -0.04 -20.24 -6.74
C GLU A 700 1.42 -19.75 -6.80
N GLY A 701 1.83 -18.84 -5.92
CA GLY A 701 3.23 -18.45 -5.77
C GLY A 701 4.12 -19.60 -5.32
N ARG A 702 3.60 -20.45 -4.44
CA ARG A 702 4.27 -21.69 -4.06
C ARG A 702 4.44 -22.64 -5.25
N ARG A 703 3.45 -22.74 -6.12
CA ARG A 703 3.57 -23.51 -7.37
C ARG A 703 4.77 -23.03 -8.18
N VAL A 704 4.93 -21.72 -8.36
CA VAL A 704 6.10 -21.12 -9.04
C VAL A 704 7.41 -21.52 -8.34
N HIS A 705 7.47 -21.45 -7.01
CA HIS A 705 8.66 -21.82 -6.22
C HIS A 705 9.15 -23.27 -6.46
N HIS A 706 8.21 -24.17 -6.72
CA HIS A 706 8.42 -25.60 -6.90
C HIS A 706 8.45 -26.03 -8.37
N THR A 707 8.31 -25.11 -9.32
CA THR A 707 8.31 -25.41 -10.76
C THR A 707 9.74 -25.52 -11.27
N ASP A 708 10.02 -26.59 -12.00
CA ASP A 708 11.18 -26.75 -12.87
C ASP A 708 10.97 -25.95 -14.16
N PHE A 709 11.83 -24.96 -14.42
CA PHE A 709 11.70 -24.04 -15.57
C PHE A 709 12.27 -24.59 -16.88
N GLU A 710 12.79 -25.81 -16.90
CA GLU A 710 13.03 -26.55 -18.14
C GLU A 710 11.83 -27.42 -18.49
N THR A 711 11.36 -28.22 -17.54
CA THR A 711 10.40 -29.31 -17.83
C THR A 711 8.96 -28.96 -17.49
N GLY A 712 8.73 -27.91 -16.69
CA GLY A 712 7.43 -27.57 -16.11
C GLY A 712 6.96 -28.55 -15.03
N GLU A 713 7.77 -29.54 -14.64
CA GLU A 713 7.48 -30.49 -13.55
C GLU A 713 7.56 -29.80 -12.18
N HIS A 714 7.07 -30.48 -11.13
CA HIS A 714 7.14 -29.99 -9.76
C HIS A 714 7.82 -31.04 -8.86
N ASP A 715 8.70 -30.62 -7.98
CA ASP A 715 9.57 -31.47 -7.13
C ASP A 715 8.85 -32.22 -5.99
N GLU A 716 7.59 -31.87 -5.71
CA GLU A 716 6.88 -32.36 -4.51
C GLU A 716 6.11 -33.67 -4.72
N ARG A 717 5.28 -33.73 -5.76
CA ARG A 717 4.35 -34.84 -6.01
C ARG A 717 4.22 -35.13 -7.49
N LEU A 718 4.44 -36.38 -7.87
CA LEU A 718 4.42 -36.84 -9.27
C LEU A 718 3.04 -36.74 -9.94
N ASP A 719 1.96 -36.63 -9.14
CA ASP A 719 0.61 -36.42 -9.65
C ASP A 719 0.25 -34.95 -9.87
N ASN A 720 1.14 -34.01 -9.51
CA ASN A 720 1.00 -32.62 -9.93
C ASN A 720 1.10 -32.50 -11.45
N ILE A 721 0.27 -31.63 -12.03
CA ILE A 721 0.28 -31.39 -13.47
C ILE A 721 1.54 -30.64 -13.90
N ILE A 722 2.09 -31.02 -15.05
CA ILE A 722 3.14 -30.25 -15.73
C ILE A 722 2.60 -28.88 -16.10
N TRP A 723 3.32 -27.82 -15.73
CA TRP A 723 2.99 -26.45 -16.10
C TRP A 723 3.63 -26.10 -17.44
N THR A 724 2.93 -26.43 -18.53
CA THR A 724 3.46 -26.31 -19.89
C THR A 724 3.93 -24.91 -20.28
N GLU A 725 3.34 -23.88 -19.67
CA GLU A 725 3.65 -22.47 -19.89
C GLU A 725 5.00 -22.05 -19.32
N GLN A 726 5.63 -22.87 -18.47
CA GLN A 726 6.94 -22.58 -17.88
C GLN A 726 8.07 -23.43 -18.49
N ILE A 727 7.76 -24.32 -19.44
CA ILE A 727 8.74 -25.15 -20.15
C ILE A 727 9.70 -24.27 -20.96
N ASP A 728 10.97 -24.68 -21.03
CA ASP A 728 12.05 -24.05 -21.81
C ASP A 728 12.30 -22.57 -21.46
N LYS A 729 11.98 -22.13 -20.24
CA LYS A 729 12.26 -20.76 -19.75
C LYS A 729 13.60 -20.61 -19.07
N ALA A 730 14.18 -21.70 -18.56
CA ALA A 730 15.55 -21.66 -18.06
C ALA A 730 16.51 -21.31 -19.22
N GLY A 731 17.27 -20.24 -19.03
CA GLY A 731 18.24 -19.76 -19.99
C GLY A 731 19.46 -20.69 -20.13
N PRO A 732 20.41 -20.35 -21.02
CA PRO A 732 21.56 -21.21 -21.34
C PRO A 732 22.47 -21.56 -20.17
N HIS A 733 22.43 -20.79 -19.09
CA HIS A 733 23.25 -20.95 -17.89
C HIS A 733 22.39 -20.73 -16.66
N TYR A 734 22.49 -21.65 -15.69
CA TYR A 734 21.83 -21.53 -14.39
C TYR A 734 22.55 -22.40 -13.33
N ILE A 735 22.12 -22.31 -12.07
CA ILE A 735 22.60 -23.15 -10.96
C ILE A 735 21.63 -24.30 -10.70
N ASN A 736 20.34 -24.01 -10.59
CA ASN A 736 19.30 -25.02 -10.41
C ASN A 736 18.01 -24.70 -11.17
N GLN A 737 17.22 -25.72 -11.50
CA GLN A 737 16.01 -25.56 -12.34
C GLN A 737 14.77 -25.06 -11.57
N ALA A 738 14.78 -25.14 -10.24
CA ALA A 738 13.68 -24.72 -9.36
C ALA A 738 14.20 -24.09 -8.06
N CYS A 739 13.48 -23.09 -7.52
CA CYS A 739 13.88 -22.41 -6.29
C CYS A 739 13.94 -23.37 -5.09
N ALA A 740 13.01 -24.32 -5.01
CA ALA A 740 12.91 -25.30 -3.93
C ALA A 740 14.11 -26.28 -3.87
N ASN A 741 14.82 -26.49 -4.99
CA ASN A 741 16.00 -27.35 -5.03
C ASN A 741 17.17 -26.77 -4.22
N CYS A 742 17.27 -25.44 -4.14
CA CYS A 742 18.19 -24.72 -3.26
C CYS A 742 17.57 -24.51 -1.86
N HIS A 743 16.33 -24.03 -1.81
CA HIS A 743 15.60 -23.68 -0.58
C HIS A 743 14.69 -24.82 -0.10
N ILE A 744 15.30 -25.97 0.16
CA ILE A 744 14.57 -27.19 0.53
C ILE A 744 13.68 -26.93 1.76
N ARG A 745 12.37 -27.20 1.63
CA ARG A 745 11.34 -26.92 2.67
C ARG A 745 11.29 -25.46 3.13
N ASN A 746 11.67 -24.51 2.26
CA ASN A 746 11.94 -23.11 2.58
C ASN A 746 13.03 -22.90 3.66
N GLY A 747 13.77 -23.97 4.00
CA GLY A 747 14.85 -23.97 4.96
C GLY A 747 16.20 -23.69 4.30
N ARG A 748 17.26 -23.92 5.07
CA ARG A 748 18.64 -23.77 4.59
C ARG A 748 19.05 -24.99 3.77
N ALA A 749 19.96 -24.84 2.81
CA ALA A 749 20.59 -26.00 2.18
C ALA A 749 21.45 -26.79 3.19
N LEU A 750 21.54 -28.10 3.00
CA LEU A 750 22.38 -28.99 3.81
C LEU A 750 23.76 -29.15 3.20
N VAL A 751 24.80 -29.02 4.02
CA VAL A 751 26.22 -29.19 3.65
C VAL A 751 26.45 -30.52 2.91
N ALA A 752 27.05 -30.43 1.73
CA ALA A 752 27.36 -31.59 0.89
C ALA A 752 28.44 -32.49 1.52
N ASP A 753 28.53 -33.74 1.05
CA ASP A 753 29.70 -34.58 1.33
C ASP A 753 30.95 -34.03 0.65
N VAL A 754 32.13 -34.35 1.19
CA VAL A 754 33.40 -34.13 0.48
C VAL A 754 33.36 -34.86 -0.87
N GLY A 755 33.59 -34.11 -1.95
CA GLY A 755 33.48 -34.54 -3.34
C GLY A 755 32.09 -34.39 -3.94
N GLY A 756 31.08 -34.01 -3.16
CA GLY A 756 29.73 -33.72 -3.63
C GLY A 756 29.62 -32.35 -4.30
N SER A 757 28.62 -32.21 -5.18
CA SER A 757 28.28 -30.94 -5.83
C SER A 757 27.83 -29.89 -4.81
N LEU A 758 28.11 -28.63 -5.10
CA LEU A 758 27.65 -27.46 -4.36
C LEU A 758 26.59 -26.67 -5.15
N ASP A 759 25.68 -27.40 -5.82
CA ASP A 759 24.54 -26.92 -6.61
C ASP A 759 23.43 -26.20 -5.82
N LYS A 760 23.60 -26.09 -4.50
CA LYS A 760 22.71 -25.34 -3.57
C LYS A 760 23.44 -24.17 -2.90
N TRP A 761 24.61 -23.85 -3.43
CA TRP A 761 25.41 -22.70 -3.06
C TRP A 761 25.46 -21.77 -4.26
N VAL A 762 25.41 -20.49 -3.97
CA VAL A 762 25.73 -19.45 -4.95
C VAL A 762 27.19 -19.10 -4.77
N PHE A 763 27.96 -19.19 -5.86
CA PHE A 763 29.33 -18.67 -5.93
C PHE A 763 29.31 -17.36 -6.71
N LYS A 764 29.27 -16.23 -6.00
CA LYS A 764 29.53 -14.94 -6.65
C LYS A 764 31.00 -14.87 -7.00
N ILE A 765 31.34 -14.37 -8.18
CA ILE A 765 32.70 -14.34 -8.73
C ILE A 765 33.04 -12.95 -9.24
N GLY A 766 34.33 -12.65 -9.30
CA GLY A 766 34.82 -11.40 -9.89
C GLY A 766 36.28 -11.47 -10.31
N ASP A 767 36.67 -10.46 -11.07
CA ASP A 767 38.03 -10.27 -11.59
C ASP A 767 39.02 -9.80 -10.50
N GLU A 768 40.23 -9.39 -10.90
CA GLU A 768 41.24 -8.85 -9.96
C GLU A 768 40.76 -7.60 -9.22
N ASN A 769 39.85 -6.82 -9.80
CA ASN A 769 39.28 -5.61 -9.21
C ASN A 769 38.03 -5.90 -8.37
N GLY A 770 37.38 -7.05 -8.57
CA GLY A 770 36.11 -7.42 -7.94
C GLY A 770 34.89 -7.05 -8.81
N GLU A 771 35.13 -6.63 -10.05
CA GLU A 771 34.08 -6.45 -11.06
C GLU A 771 33.64 -7.82 -11.61
N PRO A 772 32.48 -7.92 -12.30
CA PRO A 772 32.01 -9.18 -12.87
C PRO A 772 33.10 -9.87 -13.71
N ASP A 773 33.23 -11.19 -13.59
CA ASP A 773 34.21 -11.96 -14.36
C ASP A 773 33.94 -11.77 -15.86
N PRO A 774 34.94 -11.34 -16.66
CA PRO A 774 34.72 -11.03 -18.06
C PRO A 774 34.22 -12.21 -18.90
N LEU A 775 34.39 -13.45 -18.44
CA LEU A 775 34.00 -14.65 -19.16
C LEU A 775 32.77 -15.35 -18.59
N LYS A 776 32.27 -14.94 -17.42
CA LYS A 776 31.21 -15.65 -16.67
C LYS A 776 30.18 -14.73 -15.99
N GLY A 777 30.42 -13.43 -15.90
CA GLY A 777 29.51 -12.52 -15.19
C GLY A 777 29.73 -12.53 -13.68
N ARG A 778 28.67 -12.30 -12.91
CA ARG A 778 28.70 -12.04 -11.47
C ARG A 778 28.57 -13.31 -10.63
N VAL A 779 27.97 -14.35 -11.18
CA VAL A 779 27.68 -15.62 -10.52
C VAL A 779 28.13 -16.77 -11.40
N LEU A 780 28.78 -17.78 -10.81
CA LEU A 780 29.16 -18.99 -11.53
C LEU A 780 27.92 -19.88 -11.74
N GLN A 781 27.57 -20.15 -13.00
CA GLN A 781 26.39 -20.90 -13.42
C GLN A 781 26.81 -22.22 -14.13
N PRO A 782 26.87 -23.35 -13.41
CA PRO A 782 27.46 -24.58 -13.92
C PRO A 782 26.60 -25.34 -14.94
N GLU A 783 25.28 -25.28 -14.82
CA GLU A 783 24.35 -26.08 -15.62
C GLU A 783 23.99 -25.39 -16.94
N ILE A 784 23.61 -26.20 -17.93
CA ILE A 784 23.20 -25.75 -19.26
C ILE A 784 21.83 -26.32 -19.57
N ALA A 785 20.90 -25.46 -19.99
CA ALA A 785 19.55 -25.88 -20.32
C ALA A 785 19.48 -26.91 -21.46
N ASP A 786 18.58 -27.88 -21.31
CA ASP A 786 18.32 -28.90 -22.30
C ASP A 786 17.98 -28.29 -23.67
N GLY A 787 18.55 -28.84 -24.74
CA GLY A 787 18.35 -28.34 -26.10
C GLY A 787 19.26 -27.17 -26.52
N VAL A 788 20.01 -26.56 -25.58
CA VAL A 788 21.03 -25.55 -25.90
C VAL A 788 22.29 -26.25 -26.44
N SER A 789 22.75 -25.83 -27.62
CA SER A 789 23.90 -26.44 -28.32
C SER A 789 25.01 -25.43 -28.58
N GLY A 790 26.26 -25.84 -28.33
CA GLY A 790 27.45 -25.04 -28.64
C GLY A 790 27.82 -24.01 -27.57
N VAL A 791 27.12 -24.00 -26.44
CA VAL A 791 27.44 -23.22 -25.24
C VAL A 791 28.20 -24.13 -24.26
N PRO A 792 29.40 -23.75 -23.77
CA PRO A 792 30.11 -24.50 -22.75
C PRO A 792 29.60 -24.17 -21.34
N SER A 793 29.67 -25.16 -20.43
CA SER A 793 29.46 -24.95 -18.99
C SER A 793 30.53 -24.00 -18.46
N GLU A 794 30.18 -23.17 -17.48
CA GLU A 794 31.11 -22.28 -16.80
C GLU A 794 32.02 -23.02 -15.81
N GLY A 795 31.65 -24.25 -15.43
CA GLY A 795 32.38 -25.15 -14.56
C GLY A 795 31.71 -25.37 -13.21
N ASP A 796 31.77 -26.61 -12.74
CA ASP A 796 31.19 -27.07 -11.48
C ASP A 796 32.06 -26.70 -10.27
N VAL A 797 31.41 -26.65 -9.11
CA VAL A 797 32.07 -26.57 -7.81
C VAL A 797 31.69 -27.77 -6.94
N THR A 798 32.71 -28.40 -6.36
CA THR A 798 32.51 -29.49 -5.39
C THR A 798 33.18 -29.16 -4.06
N LEU A 799 32.68 -29.77 -2.98
CA LEU A 799 33.27 -29.63 -1.66
C LEU A 799 34.60 -30.39 -1.57
N GLY A 800 35.69 -29.69 -1.31
CA GLY A 800 37.00 -30.26 -1.02
C GLY A 800 37.11 -30.82 0.40
N ALA A 801 38.27 -31.38 0.74
CA ALA A 801 38.56 -31.77 2.12
C ALA A 801 38.50 -30.55 3.04
N TRP A 802 37.98 -30.69 4.26
CA TRP A 802 37.92 -29.59 5.23
C TRP A 802 39.32 -29.18 5.70
N THR A 803 39.53 -27.88 5.91
CA THR A 803 40.67 -27.38 6.69
C THR A 803 40.29 -27.38 8.16
N GLU A 804 40.85 -28.29 8.95
CA GLU A 804 40.62 -28.38 10.39
C GLU A 804 41.61 -27.47 11.16
N LEU A 805 41.09 -26.69 12.10
CA LEU A 805 41.85 -25.80 12.97
C LEU A 805 42.18 -26.48 14.31
N GLU A 806 43.23 -26.01 15.00
CA GLU A 806 43.68 -26.62 16.27
C GLU A 806 42.62 -26.59 17.38
N ASN A 807 41.69 -25.62 17.32
CA ASN A 807 40.57 -25.49 18.26
C ASN A 807 39.36 -26.37 17.91
N GLY A 808 39.46 -27.20 16.87
CA GLY A 808 38.40 -28.10 16.41
C GLY A 808 37.38 -27.47 15.45
N LEU A 809 37.48 -26.17 15.16
CA LEU A 809 36.70 -25.53 14.09
C LEU A 809 37.23 -25.96 12.72
N ARG A 810 36.42 -25.77 11.66
CA ARG A 810 36.79 -26.12 10.28
C ARG A 810 36.34 -25.06 9.28
N SER A 811 37.06 -24.93 8.17
CA SER A 811 36.62 -24.15 7.01
C SER A 811 36.56 -25.02 5.74
N PRO A 812 35.60 -24.73 4.83
CA PRO A 812 35.46 -25.49 3.59
C PRO A 812 36.60 -25.15 2.62
N ASN A 813 36.97 -26.12 1.79
CA ASN A 813 37.76 -25.89 0.60
C ASN A 813 36.89 -26.18 -0.63
N TYR A 814 37.10 -25.47 -1.72
CA TYR A 814 36.29 -25.60 -2.94
C TYR A 814 37.15 -26.10 -4.10
N VAL A 815 36.60 -26.99 -4.92
CA VAL A 815 37.27 -27.54 -6.10
C VAL A 815 36.46 -27.13 -7.34
N PHE A 816 37.06 -26.30 -8.19
CA PHE A 816 36.47 -25.76 -9.41
C PHE A 816 36.94 -26.53 -10.64
N THR A 817 36.04 -26.96 -11.52
CA THR A 817 36.40 -27.66 -12.77
C THR A 817 36.76 -26.69 -13.91
N GLY A 818 36.17 -25.48 -13.91
CA GLY A 818 36.42 -24.40 -14.89
C GLY A 818 37.62 -23.49 -14.59
N GLY A 819 38.44 -23.85 -13.60
CA GLY A 819 39.50 -23.00 -13.04
C GLY A 819 39.01 -22.16 -11.86
N THR A 820 39.88 -21.95 -10.87
CA THR A 820 39.53 -21.19 -9.66
C THR A 820 39.34 -19.70 -9.99
N PRO A 821 38.18 -19.11 -9.65
CA PRO A 821 37.96 -17.67 -9.79
C PRO A 821 39.01 -16.87 -9.01
N VAL A 822 39.38 -15.70 -9.52
CA VAL A 822 40.36 -14.81 -8.85
C VAL A 822 39.81 -14.32 -7.51
N LYS A 823 38.56 -13.86 -7.52
CA LYS A 823 37.77 -13.52 -6.34
C LYS A 823 36.45 -14.27 -6.35
N PHE A 824 36.01 -14.74 -5.19
CA PHE A 824 34.70 -15.34 -5.03
C PHE A 824 34.14 -15.22 -3.61
N SER A 825 32.82 -15.32 -3.51
CA SER A 825 32.05 -15.40 -2.25
C SER A 825 31.14 -16.63 -2.33
N ALA A 826 31.34 -17.60 -1.44
CA ALA A 826 30.55 -18.82 -1.39
C ALA A 826 29.38 -18.66 -0.41
N ARG A 827 28.15 -18.93 -0.88
CA ARG A 827 26.92 -18.64 -0.13
C ARG A 827 25.97 -19.83 -0.16
N ILE A 828 25.83 -20.54 0.97
CA ILE A 828 24.85 -21.61 1.13
C ILE A 828 23.42 -21.05 1.17
N ALA A 829 22.45 -21.67 0.50
CA ALA A 829 21.07 -21.17 0.48
C ALA A 829 20.51 -20.98 1.91
N PRO A 830 20.01 -19.78 2.29
CA PRO A 830 19.42 -19.51 3.60
C PRO A 830 17.94 -19.97 3.69
N GLN A 831 17.38 -19.93 4.90
CA GLN A 831 15.94 -20.10 5.12
C GLN A 831 15.16 -18.85 4.65
N LEU A 832 13.87 -19.02 4.31
CA LEU A 832 13.03 -17.98 3.71
C LEU A 832 11.96 -17.39 4.63
N VAL A 833 11.81 -17.87 5.87
CA VAL A 833 10.74 -17.44 6.77
C VAL A 833 10.93 -16.00 7.28
N GLY A 834 9.82 -15.25 7.35
CA GLY A 834 9.76 -13.90 7.93
C GLY A 834 10.36 -12.79 7.07
N LEU A 835 10.77 -13.05 5.83
CA LEU A 835 11.41 -12.03 5.00
C LEU A 835 10.49 -10.85 4.66
N GLY A 836 9.17 -11.06 4.52
CA GLY A 836 8.22 -9.96 4.32
C GLY A 836 8.13 -9.02 5.52
N LEU A 837 8.27 -9.54 6.74
CA LEU A 837 8.34 -8.71 7.94
C LEU A 837 9.62 -7.88 7.98
N LEU A 838 10.75 -8.42 7.50
CA LEU A 838 12.01 -7.67 7.40
C LEU A 838 11.97 -6.60 6.31
N GLU A 839 11.24 -6.86 5.21
CA GLU A 839 10.95 -5.86 4.18
C GLU A 839 10.13 -4.69 4.75
N ALA A 840 9.19 -5.00 5.64
CA ALA A 840 8.28 -4.05 6.25
C ALA A 840 8.92 -3.16 7.35
N ILE A 841 10.17 -3.40 7.76
CA ILE A 841 10.89 -2.54 8.71
C ILE A 841 11.21 -1.19 8.02
N THR A 842 11.00 -0.05 8.68
CA THR A 842 11.30 1.24 8.07
C THR A 842 12.81 1.46 7.90
N GLU A 843 13.20 2.22 6.87
CA GLU A 843 14.61 2.63 6.71
C GLU A 843 15.10 3.42 7.93
N THR A 844 14.24 4.27 8.52
CA THR A 844 14.55 5.07 9.71
C THR A 844 14.92 4.21 10.89
N ASP A 845 14.20 3.11 11.12
CA ASP A 845 14.51 2.20 12.21
C ASP A 845 15.89 1.57 12.00
N ILE A 846 16.19 1.04 10.80
CA ILE A 846 17.51 0.44 10.49
C ILE A 846 18.64 1.46 10.67
N LEU A 847 18.46 2.67 10.13
CA LEU A 847 19.46 3.75 10.21
C LEU A 847 19.67 4.25 11.63
N ALA A 848 18.68 4.11 12.53
CA ALA A 848 18.81 4.53 13.92
C ALA A 848 19.86 3.75 14.72
N TRP A 849 20.34 2.60 14.23
CA TRP A 849 21.43 1.85 14.85
C TRP A 849 22.73 1.86 14.05
N GLU A 850 22.79 2.61 12.96
CA GLU A 850 24.06 2.78 12.24
C GLU A 850 25.05 3.55 13.12
N ASP A 851 26.23 2.95 13.31
CA ASP A 851 27.39 3.56 13.96
C ASP A 851 28.66 3.22 13.17
N ALA A 852 28.69 3.63 11.90
CA ALA A 852 29.78 3.29 10.99
C ALA A 852 31.17 3.78 11.46
N ASP A 853 31.22 4.75 12.36
CA ASP A 853 32.45 5.36 12.88
C ASP A 853 32.84 4.87 14.29
N ASP A 854 32.11 3.91 14.88
CA ASP A 854 32.30 3.42 16.27
C ASP A 854 32.36 4.59 17.27
N SER A 855 31.33 5.44 17.20
CA SER A 855 31.26 6.72 17.90
C SER A 855 31.20 6.53 19.42
N ASP A 856 30.62 5.42 19.88
CA ASP A 856 30.54 5.09 21.29
C ASP A 856 31.75 4.28 21.82
N ASN A 857 32.65 3.86 20.92
CA ASN A 857 33.88 3.11 21.20
C ASN A 857 33.61 1.76 21.87
N ASP A 858 32.50 1.11 21.54
CA ASP A 858 32.22 -0.27 21.96
C ASP A 858 32.95 -1.32 21.09
N GLY A 859 33.50 -0.89 19.94
CA GLY A 859 34.24 -1.72 19.00
C GLY A 859 33.37 -2.37 17.92
N ILE A 860 32.12 -1.94 17.77
CA ILE A 860 31.16 -2.35 16.76
C ILE A 860 30.95 -1.16 15.82
N SER A 861 31.01 -1.41 14.50
CA SER A 861 30.92 -0.37 13.47
C SER A 861 29.79 -0.67 12.49
N GLY A 862 28.64 -1.09 13.02
CA GLY A 862 27.48 -1.51 12.24
C GLY A 862 27.06 -0.42 11.27
N ARG A 863 26.98 -0.76 9.98
CA ARG A 863 26.62 0.21 8.94
C ARG A 863 25.61 -0.32 7.93
N VAL A 864 24.90 0.60 7.30
CA VAL A 864 23.90 0.24 6.30
C VAL A 864 24.56 -0.11 4.96
N SER A 865 24.04 -1.15 4.31
CA SER A 865 24.36 -1.44 2.91
C SER A 865 23.61 -0.50 1.98
N GLN A 866 24.30 0.08 1.01
CA GLN A 866 23.72 0.97 0.01
C GLN A 866 23.55 0.21 -1.31
N VAL A 867 22.33 0.20 -1.85
CA VAL A 867 22.01 -0.51 -3.10
C VAL A 867 21.19 0.39 -4.02
N ALA A 868 21.37 0.22 -5.33
CA ALA A 868 20.52 0.89 -6.32
C ALA A 868 19.29 0.03 -6.61
N ASP A 869 18.14 0.68 -6.72
CA ASP A 869 16.93 0.07 -7.27
C ASP A 869 17.19 -0.29 -8.75
N PRO A 870 17.05 -1.57 -9.16
CA PRO A 870 17.34 -2.00 -10.52
C PRO A 870 16.36 -1.43 -11.57
N VAL A 871 15.20 -0.91 -11.14
CA VAL A 871 14.18 -0.35 -12.04
C VAL A 871 14.28 1.18 -12.07
N THR A 872 14.31 1.84 -10.91
CA THR A 872 14.28 3.31 -10.85
C THR A 872 15.66 3.96 -10.78
N GLY A 873 16.69 3.21 -10.37
CA GLY A 873 18.02 3.74 -10.07
C GLY A 873 18.13 4.45 -8.71
N ASP A 874 17.05 4.53 -7.93
CA ASP A 874 17.05 5.17 -6.61
C ASP A 874 18.03 4.50 -5.66
N LYS A 875 18.63 5.28 -4.78
CA LYS A 875 19.44 4.77 -3.68
C LYS A 875 18.55 4.25 -2.56
N ARG A 876 18.72 2.98 -2.18
CA ARG A 876 17.92 2.25 -1.19
C ARG A 876 18.79 1.58 -0.13
N VAL A 877 18.20 1.32 1.03
CA VAL A 877 18.79 0.48 2.09
C VAL A 877 18.79 -0.97 1.62
N GLY A 878 19.96 -1.60 1.63
CA GLY A 878 20.10 -3.02 1.35
C GLY A 878 19.60 -3.88 2.52
N ARG A 879 18.84 -4.94 2.23
CA ARG A 879 18.15 -5.77 3.23
C ARG A 879 18.39 -7.26 3.07
N PHE A 880 18.41 -7.76 1.83
CA PHE A 880 18.40 -9.20 1.57
C PHE A 880 19.72 -9.72 1.01
N GLY A 881 19.90 -11.04 1.13
CA GLY A 881 21.19 -11.71 0.91
C GLY A 881 22.13 -11.63 2.13
N TYR A 882 23.25 -12.34 2.03
CA TYR A 882 24.25 -12.40 3.10
C TYR A 882 25.01 -11.08 3.32
N LYS A 883 25.07 -10.22 2.30
CA LYS A 883 25.72 -8.91 2.35
C LYS A 883 24.76 -7.76 2.06
N ALA A 884 23.46 -7.95 2.32
CA ALA A 884 22.43 -6.92 2.13
C ALA A 884 22.48 -6.28 0.71
N SER A 885 22.54 -7.11 -0.33
CA SER A 885 22.83 -6.69 -1.71
C SER A 885 21.59 -6.27 -2.52
N THR A 886 20.38 -6.43 -1.96
CA THR A 886 19.11 -6.07 -2.59
C THR A 886 18.18 -5.38 -1.59
N ALA A 887 17.38 -4.42 -2.05
CA ALA A 887 16.53 -3.60 -1.19
C ALA A 887 15.18 -4.24 -0.86
N SER A 888 14.54 -4.91 -1.82
CA SER A 888 13.19 -5.48 -1.70
C SER A 888 13.21 -6.99 -1.95
N LEU A 889 12.16 -7.67 -1.52
CA LEU A 889 11.89 -9.06 -1.84
C LEU A 889 11.73 -9.25 -3.35
N LEU A 890 11.07 -8.31 -4.03
CA LEU A 890 10.96 -8.32 -5.49
C LEU A 890 12.35 -8.34 -6.15
N HIS A 891 13.28 -7.49 -5.70
CA HIS A 891 14.64 -7.45 -6.23
C HIS A 891 15.41 -8.74 -5.91
N GLN A 892 15.24 -9.28 -4.70
CA GLN A 892 15.89 -10.53 -4.30
C GLN A 892 15.39 -11.73 -5.12
N VAL A 893 14.08 -11.84 -5.35
CA VAL A 893 13.48 -12.92 -6.15
C VAL A 893 13.86 -12.78 -7.63
N ALA A 894 13.81 -11.56 -8.18
CA ALA A 894 14.23 -11.31 -9.56
C ALA A 894 15.72 -11.63 -9.78
N ALA A 895 16.59 -11.28 -8.83
CA ALA A 895 18.01 -11.63 -8.88
C ALA A 895 18.25 -13.14 -8.84
N ALA A 896 17.52 -13.86 -7.98
CA ALA A 896 17.61 -15.31 -7.91
C ALA A 896 17.09 -15.98 -9.19
N PHE A 897 16.00 -15.48 -9.79
CA PHE A 897 15.56 -15.95 -11.10
C PHE A 897 16.64 -15.76 -12.16
N ASN A 898 17.23 -14.58 -12.23
CA ASN A 898 18.22 -14.22 -13.23
C ASN A 898 19.51 -15.08 -13.12
N THR A 899 20.07 -15.19 -11.91
CA THR A 899 21.39 -15.81 -11.70
C THR A 899 21.33 -17.27 -11.24
N ASP A 900 20.34 -17.65 -10.45
CA ASP A 900 20.28 -19.00 -9.89
C ASP A 900 19.46 -19.94 -10.77
N ILE A 901 18.36 -19.45 -11.36
CA ILE A 901 17.42 -20.25 -12.17
C ILE A 901 17.60 -20.02 -13.69
N GLY A 902 18.28 -18.93 -14.08
CA GLY A 902 18.49 -18.57 -15.48
C GLY A 902 17.24 -18.03 -16.18
N VAL A 903 16.20 -17.59 -15.45
CA VAL A 903 14.95 -17.07 -16.02
C VAL A 903 14.90 -15.56 -15.89
N MET A 904 14.58 -14.86 -16.98
CA MET A 904 14.55 -13.40 -16.99
C MET A 904 13.17 -12.86 -16.60
N THR A 905 13.17 -11.69 -15.97
CA THR A 905 11.95 -11.02 -15.48
C THR A 905 11.89 -9.58 -15.99
N SER A 906 10.75 -8.91 -15.86
CA SER A 906 10.65 -7.47 -16.15
C SER A 906 11.61 -6.61 -15.32
N VAL A 907 11.93 -7.05 -14.10
CA VAL A 907 12.83 -6.37 -13.16
C VAL A 907 14.31 -6.61 -13.52
N MET A 908 14.65 -7.82 -13.95
CA MET A 908 16.00 -8.19 -14.40
C MET A 908 15.91 -8.90 -15.76
N PRO A 909 15.78 -8.13 -16.86
CA PRO A 909 15.52 -8.70 -18.18
C PRO A 909 16.79 -9.14 -18.90
N THR A 910 17.98 -8.83 -18.39
CA THR A 910 19.26 -9.15 -19.06
C THR A 910 19.94 -10.29 -18.31
N PRO A 911 20.34 -11.38 -18.98
CA PRO A 911 21.04 -12.49 -18.33
C PRO A 911 22.36 -12.03 -17.73
N ASP A 912 22.76 -12.61 -16.60
CA ASP A 912 24.11 -12.44 -16.07
C ASP A 912 25.11 -13.00 -17.08
N CYS A 913 25.98 -12.13 -17.57
CA CYS A 913 26.85 -12.45 -18.69
C CYS A 913 28.11 -11.59 -18.61
N GLY A 914 29.27 -12.24 -18.65
CA GLY A 914 30.55 -11.53 -18.73
C GLY A 914 30.68 -10.73 -20.02
N GLU A 915 31.38 -9.60 -19.99
CA GLU A 915 31.57 -8.71 -21.16
C GLU A 915 32.17 -9.42 -22.41
N ASN A 916 32.94 -10.49 -22.20
CA ASN A 916 33.57 -11.32 -23.22
C ASN A 916 32.92 -12.72 -23.34
N GLN A 917 31.89 -12.99 -22.55
CA GLN A 917 31.14 -14.24 -22.61
C GLN A 917 30.20 -14.23 -23.82
N VAL A 918 29.97 -15.40 -24.39
CA VAL A 918 29.09 -15.57 -25.55
C VAL A 918 28.09 -16.68 -25.27
N GLY A 919 26.87 -16.54 -25.79
CA GLY A 919 25.84 -17.56 -25.68
C GLY A 919 25.02 -17.54 -24.38
N CYS A 920 25.01 -16.42 -23.65
CA CYS A 920 24.24 -16.24 -22.40
C CYS A 920 22.71 -16.13 -22.58
N GLY A 921 22.20 -16.18 -23.82
CA GLY A 921 20.79 -15.98 -24.13
C GLY A 921 20.45 -14.54 -24.52
N THR A 922 19.16 -14.22 -24.58
CA THR A 922 18.65 -12.91 -25.02
C THR A 922 17.98 -12.18 -23.87
N ALA A 923 18.06 -10.85 -23.89
CA ALA A 923 17.31 -10.05 -22.94
C ALA A 923 15.79 -10.09 -23.22
N GLY A 924 14.98 -10.04 -22.17
CA GLY A 924 13.52 -10.05 -22.22
C GLY A 924 12.89 -10.40 -20.86
N ALA A 925 11.58 -10.35 -20.77
CA ALA A 925 10.84 -10.88 -19.61
C ALA A 925 10.21 -12.23 -19.99
N GLU A 926 10.73 -13.32 -19.44
CA GLU A 926 10.28 -14.69 -19.72
C GLU A 926 9.22 -15.14 -18.72
N LEU A 927 9.42 -14.81 -17.45
CA LEU A 927 8.40 -14.93 -16.42
C LEU A 927 7.54 -13.65 -16.40
N ASP A 928 6.23 -13.81 -16.52
CA ASP A 928 5.29 -12.70 -16.40
C ASP A 928 5.22 -12.13 -14.98
N ASP A 929 4.84 -10.86 -14.89
CA ASP A 929 4.77 -10.13 -13.61
C ASP A 929 3.76 -10.73 -12.64
N GLU A 930 2.70 -11.39 -13.14
CA GLU A 930 1.70 -12.01 -12.28
C GLU A 930 2.32 -13.16 -11.49
N ASN A 931 3.02 -14.08 -12.16
CA ASN A 931 3.70 -15.20 -11.52
C ASN A 931 4.87 -14.76 -10.65
N LEU A 932 5.62 -13.73 -11.08
CA LEU A 932 6.66 -13.13 -10.24
C LEU A 932 6.07 -12.57 -8.94
N ASN A 933 5.01 -11.77 -9.02
CA ASN A 933 4.34 -11.19 -7.85
C ASN A 933 3.71 -12.25 -6.94
N LYS A 934 3.19 -13.34 -7.51
CA LYS A 934 2.70 -14.48 -6.73
C LYS A 934 3.84 -15.13 -5.93
N LEU A 935 5.01 -15.34 -6.53
CA LEU A 935 6.17 -15.87 -5.80
C LEU A 935 6.64 -14.91 -4.70
N VAL A 936 6.73 -13.61 -4.98
CA VAL A 936 7.07 -12.59 -3.98
C VAL A 936 6.09 -12.66 -2.81
N LYS A 937 4.78 -12.76 -3.09
CA LYS A 937 3.74 -12.90 -2.07
C LYS A 937 3.86 -14.20 -1.28
N TYR A 938 4.21 -15.31 -1.93
CA TYR A 938 4.48 -16.58 -1.26
C TYR A 938 5.57 -16.41 -0.20
N VAL A 939 6.73 -15.87 -0.59
CA VAL A 939 7.88 -15.66 0.30
C VAL A 939 7.55 -14.63 1.39
N ALA A 940 6.86 -13.54 1.05
CA ALA A 940 6.54 -12.47 1.99
C ALA A 940 5.61 -12.91 3.14
N LEU A 941 4.68 -13.83 2.87
CA LEU A 941 3.67 -14.28 3.83
C LEU A 941 3.92 -15.68 4.41
N LEU A 942 5.17 -16.17 4.34
CA LEU A 942 5.61 -17.32 5.12
C LEU A 942 5.60 -16.99 6.61
N GLY A 943 4.79 -17.72 7.39
CA GLY A 943 4.66 -17.50 8.82
C GLY A 943 5.94 -17.81 9.59
N VAL A 944 6.21 -17.03 10.63
CA VAL A 944 7.38 -17.22 11.50
C VAL A 944 7.02 -18.19 12.64
N PRO A 945 7.81 -19.24 12.91
CA PRO A 945 7.55 -20.10 14.08
C PRO A 945 7.57 -19.33 15.40
N ALA A 946 6.64 -19.62 16.29
CA ALA A 946 6.63 -19.06 17.64
C ALA A 946 7.87 -19.47 18.44
N ARG A 947 8.43 -18.52 19.22
CA ARG A 947 9.48 -18.81 20.21
C ARG A 947 8.93 -19.81 21.22
N ARG A 948 9.73 -20.83 21.52
CA ARG A 948 9.46 -21.88 22.52
C ARG A 948 9.98 -21.45 23.89
N ASN A 949 9.46 -22.03 24.98
CA ASN A 949 10.01 -21.86 26.33
C ASN A 949 10.32 -20.40 26.74
N TYR A 950 9.49 -19.45 26.31
CA TYR A 950 9.71 -18.00 26.49
C TYR A 950 9.68 -17.54 27.97
N ASP A 951 9.30 -18.42 28.91
CA ASP A 951 9.37 -18.17 30.35
C ASP A 951 10.79 -18.33 30.91
N ASP A 952 11.66 -19.09 30.23
CA ASP A 952 13.06 -19.22 30.59
C ASP A 952 13.88 -18.09 29.95
N VAL A 953 14.14 -17.07 30.77
CA VAL A 953 14.89 -15.86 30.39
C VAL A 953 16.36 -15.92 30.79
N ALA A 954 16.85 -17.01 31.40
CA ALA A 954 18.22 -17.08 31.89
C ALA A 954 19.24 -16.96 30.74
N GLY A 955 18.99 -17.68 29.65
CA GLY A 955 19.82 -17.64 28.45
C GLY A 955 19.77 -16.31 27.71
N GLU A 956 18.59 -15.71 27.62
CA GLU A 956 18.38 -14.40 26.98
C GLU A 956 19.09 -13.27 27.76
N ASN A 957 19.00 -13.29 29.09
CA ASN A 957 19.74 -12.34 29.93
C ASN A 957 21.26 -12.48 29.75
N LEU A 958 21.77 -13.71 29.64
CA LEU A 958 23.19 -13.95 29.37
C LEU A 958 23.58 -13.51 27.96
N PHE A 959 22.76 -13.79 26.96
CA PHE A 959 22.94 -13.34 25.58
C PHE A 959 23.08 -11.80 25.50
N ASN A 960 22.25 -11.08 26.25
CA ASN A 960 22.35 -9.63 26.38
C ASN A 960 23.60 -9.21 27.15
N GLN A 961 23.92 -9.90 28.25
CA GLN A 961 25.05 -9.54 29.11
C GLN A 961 26.41 -9.71 28.42
N ILE A 962 26.54 -10.70 27.54
CA ILE A 962 27.78 -10.98 26.81
C ILE A 962 27.91 -10.18 25.51
N GLY A 963 26.97 -9.25 25.22
CA GLY A 963 27.04 -8.36 24.06
C GLY A 963 26.67 -9.02 22.73
N CYS A 964 25.89 -10.09 22.73
CA CYS A 964 25.38 -10.64 21.46
C CYS A 964 24.27 -9.75 20.86
N ASN A 965 23.48 -9.12 21.73
CA ASN A 965 22.34 -8.27 21.36
C ASN A 965 22.74 -6.92 20.75
N ASP A 966 24.02 -6.56 20.81
CA ASP A 966 24.50 -5.28 20.29
C ASP A 966 24.37 -5.24 18.76
N CYS A 967 24.54 -6.39 18.09
CA CYS A 967 24.18 -6.61 16.67
C CYS A 967 22.88 -7.43 16.51
N HIS A 968 22.69 -8.50 17.29
CA HIS A 968 21.49 -9.34 17.22
C HIS A 968 20.32 -8.76 18.03
N ARG A 969 19.89 -7.56 17.66
CA ARG A 969 18.87 -6.78 18.38
C ARG A 969 17.51 -7.47 18.36
N ALA A 970 16.89 -7.56 19.54
CA ALA A 970 15.75 -8.44 19.74
C ALA A 970 14.56 -8.15 18.83
N SER A 971 14.17 -6.88 18.68
CA SER A 971 12.85 -6.53 18.16
C SER A 971 12.80 -5.31 17.25
N PHE A 972 11.76 -5.29 16.43
CA PHE A 972 11.35 -4.17 15.56
C PHE A 972 9.84 -3.96 15.63
N THR A 973 9.40 -2.78 15.20
CA THR A 973 8.01 -2.55 14.77
C THR A 973 7.98 -2.34 13.26
N THR A 974 7.12 -3.06 12.55
CA THR A 974 6.99 -2.90 11.10
C THR A 974 6.15 -1.68 10.72
N SER A 975 6.44 -1.12 9.56
CA SER A 975 5.80 0.05 8.97
C SER A 975 4.27 -0.09 8.86
N PRO A 976 3.51 0.99 9.08
CA PRO A 976 2.08 1.03 8.77
C PRO A 976 1.80 1.20 7.26
N TYR A 977 2.82 1.27 6.41
CA TYR A 977 2.68 1.56 4.98
C TYR A 977 2.97 0.37 4.06
N HIS A 978 3.29 -0.80 4.61
CA HIS A 978 3.50 -1.99 3.78
C HIS A 978 2.21 -2.36 2.99
N PRO A 979 2.28 -2.69 1.68
CA PRO A 979 1.09 -2.98 0.87
C PRO A 979 0.22 -4.12 1.44
N LEU A 980 0.85 -5.19 1.91
CA LEU A 980 0.17 -6.34 2.53
C LEU A 980 -0.24 -6.04 3.97
N ALA A 981 -1.52 -6.25 4.29
CA ALA A 981 -2.10 -5.94 5.61
C ALA A 981 -1.54 -6.79 6.75
N GLU A 982 -1.16 -8.02 6.43
CA GLU A 982 -0.62 -9.01 7.37
C GLU A 982 0.70 -8.55 8.00
N LEU A 983 1.45 -7.70 7.28
CA LEU A 983 2.81 -7.29 7.62
C LEU A 983 2.88 -5.89 8.25
N ARG A 984 1.78 -5.14 8.32
CA ARG A 984 1.75 -3.78 8.86
C ARG A 984 1.68 -3.74 10.38
N SER A 985 2.39 -2.79 10.98
CA SER A 985 2.29 -2.45 12.41
C SER A 985 2.47 -3.66 13.35
N GLN A 986 3.33 -4.60 12.96
CA GLN A 986 3.64 -5.79 13.75
C GLN A 986 4.80 -5.50 14.69
N THR A 987 4.69 -5.90 15.96
CA THR A 987 5.87 -6.04 16.82
C THR A 987 6.46 -7.42 16.58
N ILE A 988 7.73 -7.46 16.16
CA ILE A 988 8.42 -8.67 15.72
C ILE A 988 9.72 -8.85 16.48
N TYR A 989 10.20 -10.10 16.59
CA TYR A 989 11.41 -10.46 17.33
C TYR A 989 12.42 -11.24 16.47
N PRO A 990 13.05 -10.61 15.46
CA PRO A 990 13.96 -11.30 14.55
C PRO A 990 15.38 -11.49 15.08
N TYR A 991 15.81 -10.79 16.14
CA TYR A 991 17.19 -10.84 16.67
C TYR A 991 18.26 -10.48 15.63
N THR A 992 18.12 -9.29 15.05
CA THR A 992 19.01 -8.72 14.02
C THR A 992 18.88 -7.21 14.06
N ASP A 993 19.90 -6.47 13.65
CA ASP A 993 19.83 -5.04 13.35
C ASP A 993 19.77 -4.75 11.83
N MET A 994 20.00 -5.78 11.01
CA MET A 994 20.04 -5.73 9.54
C MET A 994 21.25 -4.98 8.97
N LEU A 995 22.24 -4.63 9.81
CA LEU A 995 23.44 -3.90 9.43
C LEU A 995 24.55 -4.85 8.97
N LEU A 996 25.54 -4.29 8.28
CA LEU A 996 26.80 -4.95 7.93
C LEU A 996 27.79 -4.81 9.08
N HIS A 997 28.45 -5.92 9.44
CA HIS A 997 29.51 -5.98 10.45
C HIS A 997 30.73 -6.72 9.93
N ASP A 998 31.93 -6.22 10.24
CA ASP A 998 33.18 -6.94 10.00
C ASP A 998 33.29 -8.14 10.96
N MET A 999 33.16 -9.35 10.42
CA MET A 999 33.23 -10.59 11.20
C MET A 999 34.65 -11.19 11.29
N GLY A 1000 35.66 -10.43 10.86
CA GLY A 1000 37.08 -10.74 10.91
C GLY A 1000 37.57 -11.66 9.79
N GLU A 1001 38.91 -11.73 9.65
CA GLU A 1001 39.61 -12.53 8.63
C GLU A 1001 39.17 -13.99 8.57
N GLY A 1002 38.79 -14.58 9.72
CA GLY A 1002 38.31 -15.95 9.80
C GLY A 1002 37.04 -16.20 8.98
N LEU A 1003 36.15 -15.21 8.88
CA LEU A 1003 34.89 -15.28 8.13
C LEU A 1003 34.90 -14.44 6.84
N ALA A 1004 36.01 -13.78 6.53
CA ALA A 1004 36.14 -12.99 5.32
C ALA A 1004 36.21 -13.88 4.07
N ASP A 1005 35.52 -13.46 3.03
CA ASP A 1005 35.81 -13.87 1.65
C ASP A 1005 36.69 -12.79 0.97
N ASN A 1006 37.07 -13.01 -0.29
CA ASN A 1006 37.91 -12.07 -1.03
C ASN A 1006 37.14 -11.25 -2.08
N LEU A 1007 35.80 -11.20 -1.98
CA LEU A 1007 34.92 -10.51 -2.94
C LEU A 1007 33.99 -9.53 -2.22
N ALA A 1008 34.16 -8.24 -2.51
CA ALA A 1008 33.21 -7.22 -2.12
C ALA A 1008 31.89 -7.40 -2.87
N ASP A 1009 30.76 -7.00 -2.27
CA ASP A 1009 29.44 -7.05 -2.88
C ASP A 1009 28.72 -5.73 -2.65
N GLY A 1010 28.67 -4.90 -3.70
CA GLY A 1010 28.20 -3.52 -3.58
C GLY A 1010 29.05 -2.75 -2.57
N SER A 1011 28.40 -2.16 -1.57
CA SER A 1011 29.11 -1.41 -0.52
C SER A 1011 29.81 -2.29 0.52
N ALA A 1012 29.51 -3.58 0.61
CA ALA A 1012 30.07 -4.49 1.61
C ALA A 1012 31.45 -5.03 1.20
N SER A 1013 32.42 -4.99 2.10
CA SER A 1013 33.74 -5.60 1.93
C SER A 1013 33.69 -7.13 1.99
N GLY A 1014 34.85 -7.78 1.82
CA GLY A 1014 34.99 -9.23 1.93
C GLY A 1014 34.69 -9.78 3.34
N ALA A 1015 34.96 -8.99 4.38
CA ALA A 1015 34.79 -9.38 5.77
C ALA A 1015 33.44 -9.01 6.37
N GLU A 1016 32.68 -8.16 5.68
CA GLU A 1016 31.40 -7.66 6.16
C GLU A 1016 30.24 -8.58 5.78
N TRP A 1017 29.39 -8.85 6.77
CA TRP A 1017 28.20 -9.67 6.62
C TRP A 1017 27.01 -8.99 7.28
N ARG A 1018 25.83 -9.14 6.67
CA ARG A 1018 24.58 -8.70 7.28
C ARG A 1018 24.26 -9.58 8.47
N THR A 1019 23.89 -9.00 9.60
CA THR A 1019 23.36 -9.76 10.75
C THR A 1019 22.17 -10.61 10.30
N ALA A 1020 22.22 -11.92 10.47
CA ALA A 1020 21.12 -12.81 10.09
C ALA A 1020 20.03 -12.81 11.18
N PRO A 1021 18.72 -12.82 10.82
CA PRO A 1021 17.67 -13.01 11.82
C PRO A 1021 17.82 -14.39 12.46
N LEU A 1022 17.68 -14.47 13.79
CA LEU A 1022 17.83 -15.72 14.56
C LEU A 1022 16.51 -16.47 14.78
N TRP A 1023 15.36 -15.92 14.37
CA TRP A 1023 14.09 -16.65 14.46
C TRP A 1023 14.14 -17.96 13.65
N GLY A 1024 13.51 -19.01 14.17
CA GLY A 1024 13.55 -20.35 13.57
C GLY A 1024 14.91 -21.06 13.66
N LEU A 1025 15.96 -20.47 14.26
CA LEU A 1025 17.28 -21.09 14.39
C LEU A 1025 17.19 -22.44 15.12
N GLY A 1026 16.39 -22.52 16.19
CA GLY A 1026 16.17 -23.75 16.95
C GLY A 1026 15.33 -24.79 16.22
N HIS A 1027 14.69 -24.42 15.11
CA HIS A 1027 13.91 -25.31 14.26
C HIS A 1027 14.71 -25.90 13.09
N ALA A 1028 15.88 -25.34 12.74
CA ALA A 1028 16.64 -25.76 11.56
C ALA A 1028 16.96 -27.27 11.54
N VAL A 1029 17.37 -27.84 12.68
CA VAL A 1029 17.65 -29.29 12.77
C VAL A 1029 16.38 -30.11 12.59
N ASP A 1030 15.27 -29.70 13.22
CA ASP A 1030 14.02 -30.44 13.15
C ASP A 1030 13.41 -30.38 11.74
N VAL A 1031 13.48 -29.21 11.09
CA VAL A 1031 12.98 -29.00 9.73
C VAL A 1031 13.80 -29.74 8.69
N MET A 1032 15.14 -29.74 8.81
CA MET A 1032 15.99 -30.20 7.72
C MET A 1032 16.36 -31.69 7.82
N VAL A 1033 16.47 -32.24 9.02
CA VAL A 1033 17.06 -33.59 9.20
C VAL A 1033 16.27 -34.51 10.13
N ARG A 1034 15.40 -34.02 11.03
CA ARG A 1034 14.69 -34.89 12.01
C ARG A 1034 13.20 -35.08 11.74
N ASP A 1035 12.87 -35.46 10.51
CA ASP A 1035 11.51 -35.84 10.16
C ASP A 1035 11.49 -37.13 9.36
N ASP A 1036 11.31 -38.27 10.01
CA ASP A 1036 11.17 -39.57 9.34
C ASP A 1036 9.74 -39.83 8.82
N LYS A 1037 8.79 -38.97 9.20
CA LYS A 1037 7.36 -39.11 8.86
C LYS A 1037 7.00 -38.35 7.59
N ALA A 1038 7.67 -37.23 7.31
CA ALA A 1038 7.45 -36.45 6.11
C ALA A 1038 7.66 -37.28 4.83
N ASN A 1039 6.70 -37.21 3.92
CA ASN A 1039 6.70 -37.99 2.68
C ASN A 1039 7.36 -37.21 1.52
N ASP A 1040 8.63 -36.83 1.70
CA ASP A 1040 9.39 -36.12 0.68
C ASP A 1040 10.79 -36.70 0.45
N SER A 1041 11.46 -36.24 -0.62
CA SER A 1041 12.77 -36.74 -1.04
C SER A 1041 13.86 -36.57 0.01
N VAL A 1042 13.76 -35.57 0.88
CA VAL A 1042 14.75 -35.28 1.93
C VAL A 1042 14.65 -36.31 3.04
N SER A 1043 13.44 -36.54 3.55
CA SER A 1043 13.17 -37.54 4.60
C SER A 1043 13.50 -38.95 4.16
N LEU A 1044 13.25 -39.28 2.89
CA LEU A 1044 13.52 -40.61 2.35
C LEU A 1044 15.01 -40.86 2.08
N ALA A 1045 15.79 -39.82 1.78
CA ALA A 1045 17.18 -39.94 1.36
C ALA A 1045 18.20 -39.79 2.50
N GLN A 1046 17.81 -39.29 3.68
CA GLN A 1046 18.77 -38.85 4.69
C GLN A 1046 18.57 -39.49 6.06
N SER A 1047 19.67 -39.70 6.78
CA SER A 1047 19.62 -40.21 8.14
C SER A 1047 19.37 -39.07 9.12
N ALA A 1048 18.32 -39.19 9.94
CA ALA A 1048 18.04 -38.27 11.05
C ALA A 1048 19.15 -38.20 12.13
N SER A 1049 20.22 -39.00 11.99
CA SER A 1049 21.39 -38.98 12.87
C SER A 1049 22.48 -38.00 12.46
N ASP A 1050 22.53 -37.52 11.21
CA ASP A 1050 23.58 -36.62 10.72
C ASP A 1050 23.20 -35.13 10.84
N ILE A 1051 22.96 -34.69 12.07
CA ILE A 1051 22.50 -33.32 12.36
C ILE A 1051 23.53 -32.23 12.02
N ASN A 1052 24.79 -32.59 11.87
CA ASN A 1052 25.89 -31.65 11.63
C ASN A 1052 25.92 -31.13 10.18
N ARG A 1053 25.11 -31.71 9.29
CA ARG A 1053 24.93 -31.24 7.92
C ARG A 1053 24.11 -29.97 7.79
N VAL A 1054 23.36 -29.57 8.82
CA VAL A 1054 22.57 -28.34 8.78
C VAL A 1054 23.43 -27.15 8.40
N GLY A 1055 24.63 -27.04 8.98
CA GLY A 1055 25.62 -26.02 8.59
C GLY A 1055 25.16 -24.60 8.89
N PHE A 1056 25.86 -23.92 9.79
CA PHE A 1056 25.60 -22.51 10.11
C PHE A 1056 26.65 -21.61 9.45
N LEU A 1057 26.36 -20.30 9.44
CA LEU A 1057 27.11 -19.25 8.75
C LEU A 1057 26.95 -19.29 7.21
N HIS A 1058 27.56 -18.34 6.52
CA HIS A 1058 27.36 -18.10 5.09
C HIS A 1058 27.80 -19.26 4.19
N ASP A 1059 28.70 -20.14 4.65
CA ASP A 1059 29.26 -21.25 3.88
C ASP A 1059 29.01 -22.63 4.49
N GLY A 1060 28.24 -22.70 5.59
CA GLY A 1060 27.90 -23.95 6.27
C GLY A 1060 29.04 -24.58 7.08
N ARG A 1061 30.10 -23.83 7.38
CA ARG A 1061 31.30 -24.38 8.06
C ARG A 1061 31.02 -24.89 9.48
N ALA A 1062 30.12 -24.21 10.21
CA ALA A 1062 29.83 -24.49 11.61
C ALA A 1062 28.80 -25.62 11.73
N ARG A 1063 29.15 -26.68 12.46
CA ARG A 1063 28.28 -27.85 12.66
C ARG A 1063 27.19 -27.60 13.69
N THR A 1064 27.43 -26.70 14.63
CA THR A 1064 26.54 -26.37 15.74
C THR A 1064 26.42 -24.85 15.92
N ILE A 1065 25.38 -24.40 16.64
CA ILE A 1065 25.22 -23.00 17.05
C ILE A 1065 26.44 -22.54 17.87
N GLU A 1066 26.96 -23.41 18.74
CA GLU A 1066 28.17 -23.10 19.51
C GLU A 1066 29.39 -22.88 18.62
N GLU A 1067 29.63 -23.74 17.61
CA GLU A 1067 30.70 -23.50 16.65
C GLU A 1067 30.51 -22.20 15.88
N ALA A 1068 29.26 -21.83 15.56
CA ALA A 1068 28.96 -20.55 14.90
C ALA A 1068 29.36 -19.37 15.80
N ILE A 1069 29.05 -19.40 17.11
CA ILE A 1069 29.50 -18.39 18.09
C ILE A 1069 31.03 -18.32 18.11
N LEU A 1070 31.71 -19.47 18.16
CA LEU A 1070 33.17 -19.55 18.22
C LEU A 1070 33.87 -19.09 16.92
N TRP A 1071 33.14 -18.97 15.82
CA TRP A 1071 33.66 -18.40 14.56
C TRP A 1071 33.62 -16.87 14.52
N HIS A 1072 32.87 -16.21 15.41
CA HIS A 1072 32.79 -14.74 15.43
C HIS A 1072 34.19 -14.14 15.68
N GLY A 1073 34.62 -13.28 14.77
CA GLY A 1073 35.81 -12.44 14.87
C GLY A 1073 35.43 -10.99 14.62
N GLY A 1074 36.43 -10.13 14.34
CA GLY A 1074 36.18 -8.71 14.08
C GLY A 1074 35.39 -8.07 15.22
N GLU A 1075 34.28 -7.41 14.86
CA GLU A 1075 33.34 -6.77 15.80
C GLU A 1075 32.71 -7.77 16.79
N GLY A 1076 32.43 -9.01 16.35
CA GLY A 1076 31.90 -10.07 17.20
C GLY A 1076 32.90 -10.73 18.15
N LEU A 1077 34.19 -10.34 18.12
CA LEU A 1077 35.25 -10.98 18.91
C LEU A 1077 35.04 -10.82 20.43
N ALA A 1078 34.57 -9.65 20.88
CA ALA A 1078 34.35 -9.40 22.30
C ALA A 1078 33.25 -10.34 22.85
N SER A 1079 32.13 -10.46 22.14
CA SER A 1079 31.01 -11.31 22.54
C SER A 1079 31.38 -12.80 22.51
N LYS A 1080 32.19 -13.24 21.54
CA LYS A 1080 32.78 -14.58 21.55
C LYS A 1080 33.63 -14.83 22.79
N GLN A 1081 34.55 -13.93 23.13
CA GLN A 1081 35.43 -14.09 24.30
C GLN A 1081 34.63 -14.12 25.61
N ALA A 1082 33.58 -13.29 25.69
CA ALA A 1082 32.65 -13.29 26.81
C ALA A 1082 31.89 -14.62 26.91
N TYR A 1083 31.40 -15.18 25.80
CA TYR A 1083 30.81 -16.52 25.76
C TYR A 1083 31.81 -17.61 26.19
N GLU A 1084 33.05 -17.58 25.70
CA GLU A 1084 34.08 -18.56 26.07
C GLU A 1084 34.37 -18.56 27.58
N ALA A 1085 34.28 -17.39 28.23
CA ALA A 1085 34.49 -17.20 29.65
C ALA A 1085 33.32 -17.70 30.54
N LEU A 1086 32.13 -17.92 29.97
CA LEU A 1086 30.99 -18.51 30.67
C LEU A 1086 31.30 -19.95 31.11
N ASN A 1087 30.73 -20.37 32.23
CA ASN A 1087 30.79 -21.77 32.65
C ASN A 1087 29.81 -22.65 31.84
N ASP A 1088 29.96 -23.97 31.91
CA ASP A 1088 29.17 -24.91 31.10
C ASP A 1088 27.65 -24.77 31.29
N SER A 1089 27.18 -24.42 32.50
CA SER A 1089 25.75 -24.22 32.77
C SER A 1089 25.25 -22.93 32.13
N GLU A 1090 26.04 -21.87 32.14
CA GLU A 1090 25.70 -20.58 31.51
C GLU A 1090 25.70 -20.70 29.99
N LYS A 1091 26.69 -21.39 29.41
CA LYS A 1091 26.72 -21.73 27.98
C LYS A 1091 25.49 -22.52 27.57
N ALA A 1092 25.12 -23.54 28.36
CA ALA A 1092 23.91 -24.31 28.12
C ALA A 1092 22.64 -23.45 28.17
N SER A 1093 22.55 -22.45 29.06
CA SER A 1093 21.44 -21.49 29.09
C SER A 1093 21.37 -20.63 27.83
N VAL A 1094 22.49 -20.06 27.37
CA VAL A 1094 22.53 -19.27 26.12
C VAL A 1094 22.11 -20.13 24.93
N LEU A 1095 22.64 -21.36 24.83
CA LEU A 1095 22.24 -22.29 23.77
C LEU A 1095 20.77 -22.71 23.90
N ALA A 1096 20.22 -22.87 25.10
CA ALA A 1096 18.81 -23.17 25.30
C ALA A 1096 17.92 -22.01 24.80
N PHE A 1097 18.32 -20.77 25.04
CA PHE A 1097 17.65 -19.59 24.50
C PHE A 1097 17.70 -19.56 22.96
N LEU A 1098 18.87 -19.76 22.34
CA LEU A 1098 19.01 -19.78 20.88
C LEU A 1098 18.24 -20.94 20.24
N ASN A 1099 18.19 -22.10 20.88
CA ASN A 1099 17.33 -23.22 20.45
C ASN A 1099 15.84 -22.96 20.69
N SER A 1100 15.49 -21.97 21.52
CA SER A 1100 14.09 -21.59 21.75
C SER A 1100 13.52 -20.76 20.60
N LEU A 1101 14.39 -20.09 19.83
CA LEU A 1101 14.04 -19.20 18.71
C LEU A 1101 13.58 -19.93 17.45
#